data_AF-A0A0N5D305-F1
#
_entry.id   AF-A0A0N5D305-F1
#
_cell.length_a   1.000
_cell.length_b   1.000
_cell.length_c   1.000
_cell.angle_alpha   90.00
_cell.angle_beta   90.00
_cell.angle_gamma   90.00
#
_symmetry.space_group_name_H-M   'P 1'
#
loop_
_entity.id
_entity.type
_entity.pdbx_description
1 polymer ?
#
loop_
_entity_poly.entity_id
_entity_poly.type
_entity_poly.pdbx_seq_one_letter_code
_entity_poly.pdbx_strand_id
1 'polypeptide(L)'
;MHDCILPFSHSAHTGSCIECCASDTFVEFVKLNINFAELLDLDPLSLSALNNKAFESLYNFNFLNSIQTQVFFCLYQTDQNALIGAPTGSGKTFCAELAMFRTFNLFPDKKCVYIAPLKALVRERFCDWSQKFRSLNIRTVELTGDHTPDIQSLKLAQVIITTPEKWDGITRSWELRQYVKDVVLVIVDEIHLLGVERGSVLEAIITRLKLMTAKQRHINNIRVIGLSTALANAGDVAEWLNVSNEGLFNFPPNVRPVPIEVHISGFPGQYYCPRMALMDRPAYRAIKSYSPFKPVLVFVASRRQTRLTAMAFMSQLATEEDPKQWLNMDAEELEQLISIIKDDNLKLVLPFGIGLHHAGLQQYEKNIIEQLYVEKKIQVLVTTATLAWGINMPAHLVIIKGTEYYDGKSHTYVDFPVTDILQMIGRAGRPQFDNIAIAVIFVHDIKKNFYKRFLYEPFPVESSLLSSLPNHINAEIYAGTITSKQDVVQYIANTYFYRRILANPGYYCVENATPRALTQFLVKVVDRCLEELQLSKCIDIYEEDDNLISTSLGIIASLYYLDHKTVRFFASNITSSITIDGLVKVLADCPEYDEIPVRHNEDQVNAQLQNILSCDLSAGSAMNSPHTKAFLMLMAHFTHLELGTDFASDQHSMLDQCIRIINAMMDMSLLQKWLSTSLSVVILMQMIIQGTWHLNHPLLIIPHFTEGLIHKIGHYDSTIPLLKNKLGLDQRFVEKAKKQAIREILRTKSINEREAAEAVDALLKWPVLQPRNCILSSATETFQIDYLQDEVNADYIKVKSSARYTVLFTFESIGPYESETDAFCPRFDKERKAGWIAIIGEKDTGEVLCCKRILPIVGSKKIILSFQMPRQLGRHIFTMFVMSDSYIGIDQEYNLYCDIVEKTWNY
;
A
#
# COMPACT_ATOMS: atom_id res chain seq x y z
N MET A 1 6.90 -16.04 -16.65
CA MET A 1 6.03 -16.64 -17.68
C MET A 1 6.30 -15.97 -19.03
N HIS A 2 7.55 -15.94 -19.45
CA HIS A 2 7.91 -15.68 -20.84
C HIS A 2 8.72 -16.91 -21.27
N ASP A 3 8.18 -17.60 -22.26
CA ASP A 3 8.74 -18.72 -23.04
C ASP A 3 7.72 -19.85 -23.17
N CYS A 4 6.75 -19.63 -24.05
CA CYS A 4 6.06 -20.69 -24.79
C CYS A 4 5.91 -20.19 -26.22
N ILE A 5 7.03 -20.21 -26.94
CA ILE A 5 7.03 -20.15 -28.40
C ILE A 5 6.45 -21.48 -28.89
N LEU A 6 5.23 -21.43 -29.44
CA LEU A 6 4.64 -22.54 -30.18
C LEU A 6 5.59 -22.95 -31.33
N PRO A 7 5.68 -24.23 -31.71
CA PRO A 7 6.57 -24.65 -32.79
C PRO A 7 6.06 -24.10 -34.13
N PHE A 8 6.74 -23.10 -34.65
CA PHE A 8 6.45 -22.49 -35.95
C PHE A 8 6.96 -23.37 -37.10
N SER A 9 6.08 -23.79 -38.00
CA SER A 9 6.48 -24.37 -39.29
C SER A 9 6.65 -23.24 -40.32
N HIS A 10 7.88 -22.91 -40.68
CA HIS A 10 8.17 -21.94 -41.74
C HIS A 10 8.00 -22.55 -43.13
N SER A 11 7.08 -22.03 -43.94
CA SER A 11 7.16 -22.09 -45.40
C SER A 11 7.61 -20.72 -45.92
N ALA A 12 8.84 -20.66 -46.45
CA ALA A 12 9.40 -19.45 -47.02
C ALA A 12 8.73 -19.14 -48.37
N HIS A 13 7.95 -18.07 -48.46
CA HIS A 13 7.70 -17.37 -49.71
C HIS A 13 7.66 -15.85 -49.50
N THR A 14 8.28 -15.17 -50.46
CA THR A 14 8.51 -13.72 -50.55
C THR A 14 7.22 -12.93 -50.54
N GLY A 15 6.91 -12.34 -49.39
CA GLY A 15 5.83 -11.37 -49.18
C GLY A 15 5.76 -11.06 -47.69
N SER A 16 5.73 -9.79 -47.30
CA SER A 16 5.74 -9.34 -45.90
C SER A 16 4.39 -9.58 -45.18
N CYS A 17 3.82 -10.77 -45.33
CA CYS A 17 2.64 -11.24 -44.62
C CYS A 17 3.02 -12.50 -43.83
N ILE A 18 2.93 -12.40 -42.50
CA ILE A 18 2.99 -13.56 -41.61
C ILE A 18 1.53 -13.97 -41.38
N GLU A 19 1.07 -15.01 -42.06
CA GLU A 19 -0.19 -15.65 -41.72
C GLU A 19 0.05 -16.60 -40.53
N CYS A 20 -0.52 -16.26 -39.39
CA CYS A 20 -0.56 -17.14 -38.22
C CYS A 20 -1.91 -17.86 -38.20
N CYS A 21 -1.92 -19.18 -38.34
CA CYS A 21 -3.10 -19.99 -38.05
C CYS A 21 -3.24 -20.17 -36.53
N ALA A 22 -4.20 -19.48 -35.91
CA ALA A 22 -4.67 -19.86 -34.58
C ALA A 22 -5.49 -21.15 -34.72
N SER A 23 -5.02 -22.26 -34.14
CA SER A 23 -5.72 -23.53 -34.23
C SER A 23 -6.77 -23.65 -33.14
N ASP A 24 -8.05 -23.66 -33.50
CA ASP A 24 -9.16 -23.88 -32.56
C ASP A 24 -9.33 -25.35 -32.13
N THR A 25 -8.47 -26.26 -32.62
CA THR A 25 -8.56 -27.72 -32.44
C THR A 25 -8.53 -28.18 -30.98
N PHE A 26 -8.08 -27.34 -30.04
CA PHE A 26 -7.97 -27.66 -28.62
C PHE A 26 -8.66 -26.63 -27.70
N VAL A 27 -9.50 -25.74 -28.24
CA VAL A 27 -10.22 -24.73 -27.45
C VAL A 27 -11.50 -25.34 -26.89
N GLU A 28 -11.51 -25.69 -25.61
CA GLU A 28 -12.74 -26.05 -24.91
C GLU A 28 -13.57 -24.80 -24.61
N PHE A 29 -14.72 -24.67 -25.29
CA PHE A 29 -15.67 -23.58 -25.01
C PHE A 29 -16.44 -23.87 -23.71
N VAL A 30 -16.21 -23.07 -22.69
CA VAL A 30 -16.96 -23.15 -21.43
C VAL A 30 -18.37 -22.58 -21.62
N LYS A 31 -19.38 -23.42 -21.39
CA LYS A 31 -20.76 -22.98 -21.35
C LYS A 31 -21.03 -22.28 -20.00
N LEU A 32 -21.04 -20.95 -20.00
CA LEU A 32 -21.41 -20.16 -18.83
C LEU A 32 -22.94 -20.29 -18.61
N ASN A 33 -23.35 -21.14 -17.66
CA ASN A 33 -24.72 -21.12 -17.15
C ASN A 33 -24.86 -19.97 -16.16
N ILE A 34 -25.25 -18.81 -16.67
CA ILE A 34 -25.46 -17.61 -15.85
C ILE A 34 -26.75 -17.81 -15.04
N ASN A 35 -26.60 -18.18 -13.77
CA ASN A 35 -27.70 -18.24 -12.83
C ASN A 35 -27.92 -16.85 -12.23
N PHE A 36 -28.85 -16.10 -12.82
CA PHE A 36 -29.38 -14.90 -12.19
C PHE A 36 -30.50 -15.26 -11.21
N ALA A 37 -30.47 -14.65 -10.04
CA ALA A 37 -31.60 -14.64 -9.13
C ALA A 37 -32.69 -13.75 -9.73
N GLU A 38 -33.92 -14.27 -9.79
CA GLU A 38 -35.09 -13.46 -10.13
C GLU A 38 -35.32 -12.43 -9.02
N LEU A 39 -35.49 -11.18 -9.41
CA LEU A 39 -35.90 -10.12 -8.49
C LEU A 39 -37.38 -10.32 -8.20
N LEU A 40 -37.70 -10.75 -6.98
CA LEU A 40 -39.07 -11.03 -6.57
C LEU A 40 -39.82 -9.70 -6.39
N ASP A 41 -41.08 -9.67 -6.83
CA ASP A 41 -41.98 -8.54 -6.63
C ASP A 41 -42.52 -8.54 -5.19
N LEU A 42 -41.64 -8.22 -4.25
CA LEU A 42 -41.93 -8.17 -2.81
C LEU A 42 -42.40 -6.76 -2.43
N ASP A 43 -43.34 -6.70 -1.49
CA ASP A 43 -43.70 -5.44 -0.85
C ASP A 43 -42.45 -4.81 -0.21
N PRO A 44 -42.14 -3.52 -0.47
CA PRO A 44 -40.97 -2.86 0.09
C PRO A 44 -40.95 -2.97 1.61
N LEU A 45 -39.87 -3.52 2.15
CA LEU A 45 -39.76 -3.71 3.59
C LEU A 45 -39.54 -2.37 4.29
N SER A 46 -40.35 -2.09 5.31
CA SER A 46 -40.17 -0.89 6.14
C SER A 46 -38.86 -0.97 6.94
N LEU A 47 -38.21 0.18 7.14
CA LEU A 47 -37.04 0.29 8.01
C LEU A 47 -37.31 -0.20 9.45
N SER A 48 -38.57 -0.13 9.89
CA SER A 48 -39.02 -0.67 11.19
C SER A 48 -38.78 -2.18 11.35
N ALA A 49 -38.55 -2.92 10.26
CA ALA A 49 -38.19 -4.33 10.30
C ALA A 49 -36.84 -4.61 10.99
N LEU A 50 -35.99 -3.58 11.17
CA LEU A 50 -34.77 -3.68 11.97
C LEU A 50 -35.05 -3.97 13.45
N ASN A 51 -36.25 -3.63 13.96
CA ASN A 51 -36.64 -3.78 15.36
C ASN A 51 -35.64 -3.15 16.35
N ASN A 52 -35.01 -2.04 15.95
CA ASN A 52 -34.03 -1.33 16.77
C ASN A 52 -34.03 0.16 16.41
N LYS A 53 -34.63 0.97 17.30
CA LYS A 53 -34.76 2.43 17.11
C LYS A 53 -33.42 3.13 16.90
N ALA A 54 -32.35 2.64 17.50
CA ALA A 54 -31.02 3.23 17.32
C ALA A 54 -30.52 3.02 15.89
N PHE A 55 -30.73 1.83 15.30
CA PHE A 55 -30.37 1.55 13.91
C PHE A 55 -31.28 2.28 12.92
N GLU A 56 -32.59 2.32 13.20
CA GLU A 56 -33.57 3.05 12.38
C GLU A 56 -33.22 4.54 12.28
N SER A 57 -32.77 5.16 13.39
CA SER A 57 -32.41 6.58 13.43
C SER A 57 -31.21 6.98 12.56
N LEU A 58 -30.45 6.00 12.03
CA LEU A 58 -29.29 6.25 11.18
C LEU A 58 -29.67 6.61 9.73
N TYR A 59 -30.92 6.36 9.33
CA TYR A 59 -31.35 6.46 7.93
C TYR A 59 -32.54 7.41 7.77
N ASN A 60 -32.55 8.12 6.64
CA ASN A 60 -33.59 9.10 6.30
C ASN A 60 -34.63 8.56 5.32
N PHE A 61 -34.63 7.25 5.04
CA PHE A 61 -35.59 6.59 4.14
C PHE A 61 -36.50 5.65 4.92
N ASN A 62 -37.74 5.47 4.45
CA ASN A 62 -38.75 4.69 5.16
C ASN A 62 -38.82 3.22 4.73
N PHE A 63 -38.38 2.92 3.50
CA PHE A 63 -38.49 1.60 2.87
C PHE A 63 -37.17 1.19 2.22
N LEU A 64 -36.88 -0.09 2.28
CA LEU A 64 -35.78 -0.74 1.56
C LEU A 64 -36.10 -0.86 0.08
N ASN A 65 -35.07 -0.81 -0.77
CA ASN A 65 -35.26 -1.12 -2.19
C ASN A 65 -35.54 -2.62 -2.41
N SER A 66 -35.95 -3.02 -3.61
CA SER A 66 -36.34 -4.41 -3.91
C SER A 66 -35.22 -5.42 -3.63
N ILE A 67 -33.98 -5.08 -4.00
CA ILE A 67 -32.80 -5.94 -3.74
C ILE A 67 -32.57 -6.08 -2.24
N GLN A 68 -32.53 -4.96 -1.51
CA GLN A 68 -32.34 -4.92 -0.05
C GLN A 68 -33.44 -5.68 0.68
N THR A 69 -34.68 -5.57 0.22
CA THR A 69 -35.85 -6.28 0.75
C THR A 69 -35.67 -7.79 0.61
N GLN A 70 -35.27 -8.26 -0.58
CA GLN A 70 -35.09 -9.69 -0.86
C GLN A 70 -33.93 -10.31 -0.06
N VAL A 71 -32.82 -9.58 0.13
CA VAL A 71 -31.65 -10.10 0.88
C VAL A 71 -31.77 -9.93 2.40
N PHE A 72 -32.72 -9.12 2.88
CA PHE A 72 -32.83 -8.72 4.29
C PHE A 72 -32.84 -9.90 5.26
N PHE A 73 -33.67 -10.91 5.00
CA PHE A 73 -33.82 -12.05 5.88
C PHE A 73 -32.50 -12.82 6.04
N CYS A 74 -31.83 -13.14 4.93
CA CYS A 74 -30.54 -13.83 4.94
C CYS A 74 -29.51 -13.04 5.76
N LEU A 75 -29.40 -11.72 5.52
CA LEU A 75 -28.37 -10.89 6.14
C LEU A 75 -28.62 -10.58 7.63
N TYR A 76 -29.86 -10.26 7.99
CA TYR A 76 -30.20 -9.75 9.31
C TYR A 76 -30.73 -10.83 10.27
N GLN A 77 -31.41 -11.86 9.76
CA GLN A 77 -32.05 -12.90 10.58
C GLN A 77 -31.24 -14.20 10.67
N THR A 78 -30.27 -14.42 9.78
CA THR A 78 -29.44 -15.64 9.78
C THR A 78 -27.95 -15.33 9.90
N ASP A 79 -27.16 -16.35 10.25
CA ASP A 79 -25.69 -16.31 10.26
C ASP A 79 -25.06 -17.01 9.03
N GLN A 80 -25.86 -17.28 7.99
CA GLN A 80 -25.35 -17.90 6.77
C GLN A 80 -24.37 -16.96 6.04
N ASN A 81 -23.37 -17.55 5.39
CA ASN A 81 -22.55 -16.85 4.40
C ASN A 81 -23.43 -16.42 3.23
N ALA A 82 -23.13 -15.26 2.64
CA ALA A 82 -23.92 -14.73 1.52
C ALA A 82 -23.02 -14.14 0.43
N LEU A 83 -23.46 -14.25 -0.82
CA LEU A 83 -22.85 -13.58 -1.97
C LEU A 83 -23.92 -12.73 -2.66
N ILE A 84 -23.68 -11.43 -2.74
CA ILE A 84 -24.60 -10.46 -3.33
C ILE A 84 -23.94 -9.82 -4.55
N GLY A 85 -24.25 -10.37 -5.72
CA GLY A 85 -23.95 -9.76 -7.01
C GLY A 85 -25.06 -8.79 -7.39
N ALA A 86 -24.79 -7.49 -7.35
CA ALA A 86 -25.75 -6.47 -7.76
C ALA A 86 -25.06 -5.28 -8.44
N PRO A 87 -25.71 -4.61 -9.41
CA PRO A 87 -25.14 -3.46 -10.10
C PRO A 87 -24.66 -2.37 -9.13
N THR A 88 -23.64 -1.60 -9.51
CA THR A 88 -23.23 -0.41 -8.76
C THR A 88 -24.41 0.57 -8.64
N GLY A 89 -24.62 1.12 -7.44
CA GLY A 89 -25.78 1.96 -7.12
C GLY A 89 -26.99 1.21 -6.54
N SER A 90 -26.94 -0.11 -6.40
CA SER A 90 -28.04 -0.92 -5.83
C SER A 90 -28.13 -0.90 -4.29
N GLY A 91 -27.26 -0.15 -3.61
CA GLY A 91 -27.26 -0.05 -2.14
C GLY A 91 -26.59 -1.22 -1.41
N LYS A 92 -25.56 -1.84 -2.01
CA LYS A 92 -24.76 -2.93 -1.42
C LYS A 92 -24.13 -2.56 -0.06
N THR A 93 -23.77 -1.29 0.13
CA THR A 93 -23.26 -0.78 1.41
C THR A 93 -24.24 -1.04 2.56
N PHE A 94 -25.54 -0.84 2.33
CA PHE A 94 -26.55 -1.12 3.34
C PHE A 94 -26.67 -2.63 3.62
N CYS A 95 -26.42 -3.48 2.62
CA CYS A 95 -26.39 -4.93 2.83
C CYS A 95 -25.24 -5.34 3.77
N ALA A 96 -24.06 -4.72 3.65
CA ALA A 96 -22.98 -4.87 4.63
C ALA A 96 -23.42 -4.42 6.03
N GLU A 97 -24.08 -3.28 6.13
CA GLU A 97 -24.56 -2.71 7.40
C GLU A 97 -25.58 -3.64 8.10
N LEU A 98 -26.50 -4.27 7.36
CA LEU A 98 -27.43 -5.27 7.92
C LEU A 98 -26.69 -6.41 8.63
N ALA A 99 -25.66 -6.96 8.01
CA ALA A 99 -24.87 -8.02 8.63
C ALA A 99 -24.07 -7.56 9.85
N MET A 100 -23.56 -6.32 9.80
CA MET A 100 -22.90 -5.69 10.95
C MET A 100 -23.86 -5.48 12.11
N PHE A 101 -25.06 -4.96 11.86
CA PHE A 101 -26.09 -4.73 12.88
C PHE A 101 -26.51 -6.00 13.59
N ARG A 102 -26.68 -7.10 12.85
CA ARG A 102 -26.90 -8.42 13.46
C ARG A 102 -25.75 -8.80 14.39
N THR A 103 -24.52 -8.62 13.93
CA THR A 103 -23.32 -8.94 14.71
C THR A 103 -23.23 -8.10 15.98
N PHE A 104 -23.53 -6.80 15.91
CA PHE A 104 -23.55 -5.93 17.09
C PHE A 104 -24.61 -6.34 18.12
N ASN A 105 -25.76 -6.82 17.67
CA ASN A 105 -26.83 -7.29 18.55
C ASN A 105 -26.46 -8.62 19.25
N LEU A 106 -25.84 -9.55 18.54
CA LEU A 106 -25.55 -10.90 19.05
C LEU A 106 -24.20 -10.98 19.78
N PHE A 107 -23.21 -10.22 19.32
CA PHE A 107 -21.81 -10.33 19.72
C PHE A 107 -21.16 -8.94 19.91
N PRO A 108 -21.58 -8.15 20.91
CA PRO A 108 -21.13 -6.76 21.08
C PRO A 108 -19.61 -6.59 21.31
N ASP A 109 -18.96 -7.60 21.89
CA ASP A 109 -17.52 -7.61 22.15
C ASP A 109 -16.67 -8.18 21.00
N LYS A 110 -17.32 -8.64 19.92
CA LYS A 110 -16.65 -9.26 18.77
C LYS A 110 -16.45 -8.27 17.63
N LYS A 111 -15.61 -8.67 16.67
CA LYS A 111 -15.10 -7.77 15.63
C LYS A 111 -15.66 -8.13 14.25
N CYS A 112 -15.95 -7.09 13.49
CA CYS A 112 -16.29 -7.13 12.08
C CYS A 112 -15.11 -6.58 11.27
N VAL A 113 -14.71 -7.30 10.22
CA VAL A 113 -13.69 -6.84 9.28
C VAL A 113 -14.36 -6.57 7.94
N TYR A 114 -14.18 -5.36 7.42
CA TYR A 114 -14.60 -4.99 6.08
C TYR A 114 -13.37 -4.77 5.22
N ILE A 115 -13.26 -5.56 4.16
CA ILE A 115 -12.15 -5.54 3.21
C ILE A 115 -12.65 -4.85 1.94
N ALA A 116 -12.02 -3.73 1.60
CA ALA A 116 -12.26 -3.05 0.34
C ALA A 116 -10.98 -3.04 -0.51
N PRO A 117 -11.09 -3.16 -1.84
CA PRO A 117 -9.94 -3.39 -2.73
C PRO A 117 -8.99 -2.18 -2.82
N LEU A 118 -9.46 -0.99 -2.47
CA LEU A 118 -8.73 0.27 -2.68
C LEU A 118 -8.74 1.13 -1.42
N LYS A 119 -7.61 1.77 -1.12
CA LYS A 119 -7.45 2.68 0.03
C LYS A 119 -8.49 3.80 0.03
N ALA A 120 -8.86 4.31 -1.15
CA ALA A 120 -9.89 5.35 -1.29
C ALA A 120 -11.27 4.89 -0.79
N LEU A 121 -11.67 3.65 -1.11
CA LEU A 121 -12.92 3.06 -0.61
C LEU A 121 -12.88 2.79 0.90
N VAL A 122 -11.72 2.36 1.41
CA VAL A 122 -11.50 2.21 2.85
C VAL A 122 -11.70 3.55 3.57
N ARG A 123 -11.08 4.62 3.07
CA ARG A 123 -11.23 5.98 3.63
C ARG A 123 -12.67 6.48 3.55
N GLU A 124 -13.34 6.30 2.41
CA GLU A 124 -14.75 6.66 2.25
C GLU A 124 -15.62 5.97 3.31
N ARG A 125 -15.48 4.66 3.46
CA ARG A 125 -16.25 3.87 4.43
C ARG A 125 -15.88 4.21 5.86
N PHE A 126 -14.61 4.51 6.15
CA PHE A 126 -14.17 4.97 7.45
C PHE A 126 -14.82 6.31 7.82
N CYS A 127 -14.82 7.30 6.93
CA CYS A 127 -15.47 8.58 7.20
C CYS A 127 -16.99 8.41 7.43
N ASP A 128 -17.67 7.65 6.57
CA ASP A 128 -19.11 7.37 6.68
C ASP A 128 -19.44 6.64 8.00
N TRP A 129 -18.83 5.49 8.26
CA TRP A 129 -19.15 4.68 9.43
C TRP A 129 -18.64 5.26 10.75
N SER A 130 -17.53 5.99 10.76
CA SER A 130 -17.08 6.67 11.97
C SER A 130 -18.03 7.78 12.40
N GLN A 131 -18.70 8.44 11.46
CA GLN A 131 -19.76 9.41 11.78
C GLN A 131 -21.08 8.71 12.12
N LYS A 132 -21.50 7.74 11.29
CA LYS A 132 -22.79 7.04 11.40
C LYS A 132 -22.89 6.18 12.66
N PHE A 133 -21.86 5.38 12.96
CA PHE A 133 -21.89 4.46 14.10
C PHE A 133 -21.46 5.10 15.42
N ARG A 134 -21.06 6.37 15.42
CA ARG A 134 -20.72 7.12 16.63
C ARG A 134 -21.87 7.18 17.63
N SER A 135 -23.11 7.33 17.14
CA SER A 135 -24.33 7.33 17.97
C SER A 135 -24.59 5.99 18.66
N LEU A 136 -24.02 4.90 18.14
CA LEU A 136 -24.14 3.55 18.68
C LEU A 136 -23.00 3.19 19.65
N ASN A 137 -22.07 4.12 19.94
CA ASN A 137 -20.83 3.86 20.69
C ASN A 137 -19.93 2.76 20.09
N ILE A 138 -20.03 2.54 18.77
CA ILE A 138 -19.22 1.57 18.05
C ILE A 138 -17.97 2.28 17.53
N ARG A 139 -16.80 1.68 17.78
CA ARG A 139 -15.51 2.21 17.34
C ARG A 139 -15.10 1.57 16.03
N THR A 140 -14.91 2.42 15.03
CA THR A 140 -14.39 2.11 13.70
C THR A 140 -12.92 2.48 13.62
N VAL A 141 -12.12 1.67 12.92
CA VAL A 141 -10.69 1.94 12.71
C VAL A 141 -10.33 1.69 11.24
N GLU A 142 -9.63 2.65 10.64
CA GLU A 142 -8.94 2.50 9.36
C GLU A 142 -7.62 1.74 9.57
N LEU A 143 -7.39 0.73 8.74
CA LEU A 143 -6.14 -0.03 8.76
C LEU A 143 -5.64 -0.20 7.33
N THR A 144 -4.74 0.69 6.91
CA THR A 144 -4.17 0.72 5.55
C THR A 144 -2.64 0.70 5.60
N GLY A 145 -1.99 0.75 4.44
CA GLY A 145 -0.55 0.98 4.35
C GLY A 145 -0.13 2.40 4.76
N ASP A 146 -1.07 3.34 4.75
CA ASP A 146 -0.82 4.76 5.05
C ASP A 146 -1.08 5.02 6.54
N HIS A 147 -2.16 4.46 7.08
CA HIS A 147 -2.54 4.59 8.47
C HIS A 147 -2.42 3.24 9.19
N THR A 148 -1.48 3.17 10.14
CA THR A 148 -1.36 2.04 11.06
C THR A 148 -1.72 2.47 12.48
N PRO A 149 -2.96 2.21 12.94
CA PRO A 149 -3.40 2.55 14.28
C PRO A 149 -2.57 1.80 15.33
N ASP A 150 -2.54 2.34 16.53
CA ASP A 150 -1.90 1.67 17.65
C ASP A 150 -2.65 0.39 18.05
N ILE A 151 -1.92 -0.52 18.71
CA ILE A 151 -2.46 -1.82 19.10
C ILE A 151 -3.65 -1.68 20.07
N GLN A 152 -3.71 -0.62 20.88
CA GLN A 152 -4.82 -0.42 21.81
C GLN A 152 -6.08 -0.01 21.05
N SER A 153 -5.98 0.90 20.08
CA SER A 153 -7.12 1.23 19.19
C SER A 153 -7.65 0.01 18.45
N LEU A 154 -6.79 -0.85 17.92
CA LEU A 154 -7.22 -2.10 17.25
C LEU A 154 -7.94 -3.07 18.21
N LYS A 155 -7.48 -3.16 19.47
CA LYS A 155 -8.14 -3.98 20.49
C LYS A 155 -9.51 -3.43 20.87
N LEU A 156 -9.69 -2.12 20.91
CA LEU A 156 -10.95 -1.46 21.30
C LEU A 156 -11.95 -1.31 20.15
N ALA A 157 -11.50 -1.42 18.89
CA ALA A 157 -12.38 -1.29 17.72
C ALA A 157 -13.30 -2.51 17.54
N GLN A 158 -14.57 -2.28 17.22
CA GLN A 158 -15.49 -3.35 16.80
C GLN A 158 -15.54 -3.49 15.27
N VAL A 159 -15.24 -2.42 14.52
CA VAL A 159 -15.22 -2.45 13.06
C VAL A 159 -13.82 -2.07 12.55
N ILE A 160 -13.21 -2.98 11.79
CA ILE A 160 -11.91 -2.77 11.15
C ILE A 160 -12.15 -2.67 9.64
N ILE A 161 -11.75 -1.55 9.05
CA ILE A 161 -11.90 -1.28 7.61
C ILE A 161 -10.50 -1.29 7.01
N THR A 162 -10.24 -2.18 6.05
CA THR A 162 -8.86 -2.47 5.62
C THR A 162 -8.77 -2.87 4.15
N THR A 163 -7.55 -2.88 3.61
CA THR A 163 -7.26 -3.43 2.27
C THR A 163 -6.84 -4.90 2.35
N PRO A 164 -6.97 -5.69 1.27
CA PRO A 164 -6.56 -7.10 1.26
C PRO A 164 -5.10 -7.29 1.72
N GLU A 165 -4.17 -6.51 1.20
CA GLU A 165 -2.73 -6.67 1.48
C GLU A 165 -2.42 -6.42 2.97
N LYS A 166 -3.07 -5.42 3.56
CA LYS A 166 -2.87 -5.10 4.98
C LYS A 166 -3.47 -6.18 5.88
N TRP A 167 -4.62 -6.73 5.50
CA TRP A 167 -5.25 -7.83 6.24
C TRP A 167 -4.50 -9.16 6.09
N ASP A 168 -3.99 -9.48 4.89
CA ASP A 168 -3.15 -10.67 4.66
C ASP A 168 -1.90 -10.61 5.55
N GLY A 169 -1.14 -9.51 5.51
CA GLY A 169 0.05 -9.33 6.33
C GLY A 169 -0.22 -9.42 7.84
N ILE A 170 -1.43 -9.06 8.28
CA ILE A 170 -1.83 -9.19 9.69
C ILE A 170 -2.18 -10.63 10.07
N THR A 171 -2.92 -11.31 9.20
CA THR A 171 -3.43 -12.65 9.45
C THR A 171 -2.38 -13.74 9.28
N ARG A 172 -1.22 -13.48 8.66
CA ARG A 172 -0.07 -14.41 8.64
C ARG A 172 0.43 -14.85 10.02
N SER A 173 0.19 -14.05 11.07
CA SER A 173 0.53 -14.40 12.46
C SER A 173 -0.69 -14.32 13.38
N TRP A 174 -1.83 -14.82 12.89
CA TRP A 174 -3.11 -14.80 13.60
C TRP A 174 -3.07 -15.51 14.95
N GLU A 175 -2.24 -16.54 15.12
CA GLU A 175 -2.11 -17.29 16.38
C GLU A 175 -1.64 -16.42 17.55
N LEU A 176 -0.80 -15.41 17.28
CA LEU A 176 -0.26 -14.49 18.28
C LEU A 176 -1.18 -13.31 18.56
N ARG A 177 -2.22 -13.10 17.74
CA ARG A 177 -3.01 -11.86 17.68
C ARG A 177 -4.44 -12.11 18.10
N GLN A 178 -4.75 -11.81 19.36
CA GLN A 178 -6.08 -12.07 19.92
C GLN A 178 -7.21 -11.35 19.18
N TYR A 179 -6.98 -10.11 18.73
CA TYR A 179 -7.98 -9.35 17.97
C TYR A 179 -8.33 -9.98 16.61
N VAL A 180 -7.48 -10.83 16.04
CA VAL A 180 -7.79 -11.59 14.81
C VAL A 180 -8.71 -12.76 15.16
N LYS A 181 -8.51 -13.41 16.31
CA LYS A 181 -9.35 -14.51 16.80
C LYS A 181 -10.74 -14.05 17.26
N ASP A 182 -10.89 -12.76 17.57
CA ASP A 182 -12.18 -12.16 17.95
C ASP A 182 -13.05 -11.75 16.75
N VAL A 183 -12.57 -11.96 15.52
CA VAL A 183 -13.33 -11.67 14.30
C VAL A 183 -14.41 -12.75 14.11
N VAL A 184 -15.66 -12.31 13.94
CA VAL A 184 -16.81 -13.19 13.69
C VAL A 184 -17.49 -12.93 12.34
N LEU A 185 -17.23 -11.77 11.74
CA LEU A 185 -17.77 -11.37 10.44
C LEU A 185 -16.67 -10.78 9.56
N VAL A 186 -16.55 -11.30 8.34
CA VAL A 186 -15.70 -10.74 7.29
C VAL A 186 -16.57 -10.38 6.09
N ILE A 187 -16.60 -9.11 5.74
CA ILE A 187 -17.28 -8.59 4.56
C ILE A 187 -16.21 -8.24 3.53
N VAL A 188 -16.35 -8.79 2.34
CA VAL A 188 -15.46 -8.54 1.20
C VAL A 188 -16.25 -7.73 0.18
N ASP A 189 -15.88 -6.47 0.00
CA ASP A 189 -16.49 -5.62 -1.02
C ASP A 189 -15.79 -5.77 -2.36
N GLU A 190 -16.56 -5.63 -3.43
CA GLU A 190 -16.12 -5.72 -4.82
C GLU A 190 -15.31 -6.98 -5.13
N ILE A 191 -15.80 -8.12 -4.65
CA ILE A 191 -15.15 -9.45 -4.80
C ILE A 191 -14.92 -9.86 -6.26
N HIS A 192 -15.64 -9.26 -7.22
CA HIS A 192 -15.38 -9.46 -8.66
C HIS A 192 -13.97 -9.05 -9.09
N LEU A 193 -13.27 -8.23 -8.30
CA LEU A 193 -11.85 -7.91 -8.48
C LEU A 193 -10.91 -9.07 -8.11
N LEU A 194 -11.44 -10.24 -7.73
CA LEU A 194 -10.68 -11.48 -7.64
C LEU A 194 -9.97 -11.84 -8.97
N GLY A 195 -10.50 -11.34 -10.10
CA GLY A 195 -9.95 -11.53 -11.45
C GLY A 195 -8.75 -10.67 -11.81
N VAL A 196 -8.37 -9.71 -10.97
CA VAL A 196 -7.17 -8.89 -11.21
C VAL A 196 -5.96 -9.43 -10.43
N GLU A 197 -4.77 -8.92 -10.72
CA GLU A 197 -3.50 -9.38 -10.12
C GLU A 197 -3.54 -9.39 -8.57
N ARG A 198 -4.17 -8.37 -7.96
CA ARG A 198 -4.36 -8.26 -6.50
C ARG A 198 -5.39 -9.22 -5.91
N GLY A 199 -6.22 -9.83 -6.76
CA GLY A 199 -7.25 -10.80 -6.34
C GLY A 199 -6.66 -12.03 -5.66
N SER A 200 -5.43 -12.41 -6.01
CA SER A 200 -4.72 -13.52 -5.37
C SER A 200 -4.56 -13.37 -3.85
N VAL A 201 -4.38 -12.14 -3.37
CA VAL A 201 -4.30 -11.83 -1.94
C VAL A 201 -5.63 -12.09 -1.23
N LEU A 202 -6.73 -11.67 -1.86
CA LEU A 202 -8.07 -11.93 -1.35
C LEU A 202 -8.37 -13.44 -1.30
N GLU A 203 -7.94 -14.16 -2.34
CA GLU A 203 -8.04 -15.60 -2.40
C GLU A 203 -7.30 -16.29 -1.24
N ALA A 204 -6.08 -15.84 -0.94
CA ALA A 204 -5.28 -16.34 0.16
C ALA A 204 -5.92 -16.05 1.53
N ILE A 205 -6.50 -14.86 1.73
CA ILE A 205 -7.20 -14.50 2.98
C ILE A 205 -8.36 -15.45 3.25
N ILE A 206 -9.26 -15.64 2.28
CA ILE A 206 -10.43 -16.51 2.46
C ILE A 206 -9.98 -17.97 2.67
N THR A 207 -8.97 -18.42 1.94
CA THR A 207 -8.40 -19.76 2.12
C THR A 207 -7.86 -19.94 3.55
N ARG A 208 -7.12 -18.96 4.07
CA ARG A 208 -6.63 -18.97 5.46
C ARG A 208 -7.77 -19.01 6.47
N LEU A 209 -8.82 -18.21 6.27
CA LEU A 209 -10.00 -18.22 7.17
C LEU A 209 -10.63 -19.62 7.24
N LYS A 210 -10.79 -20.31 6.11
CA LYS A 210 -11.29 -21.69 6.09
C LYS A 210 -10.39 -22.65 6.88
N LEU A 211 -9.07 -22.55 6.68
CA LEU A 211 -8.11 -23.40 7.37
C LEU A 211 -8.07 -23.13 8.88
N MET A 212 -8.19 -21.86 9.29
CA MET A 212 -8.32 -21.46 10.69
C MET A 212 -9.57 -22.05 11.33
N THR A 213 -10.73 -21.93 10.69
CA THR A 213 -11.99 -22.51 11.16
C THR A 213 -11.92 -24.04 11.26
N ALA A 214 -11.28 -24.71 10.29
CA ALA A 214 -11.09 -26.15 10.32
C ALA A 214 -10.19 -26.62 11.48
N LYS A 215 -9.14 -25.86 11.81
CA LYS A 215 -8.23 -26.16 12.93
C LYS A 215 -8.90 -25.91 14.30
N GLN A 216 -9.75 -24.89 14.42
CA GLN A 216 -10.32 -24.46 15.69
C GLN A 216 -11.75 -24.99 15.90
N ARG A 217 -11.88 -26.23 16.36
CA ARG A 217 -13.18 -26.90 16.64
C ARG A 217 -14.12 -26.19 17.64
N HIS A 218 -13.62 -25.19 18.38
CA HIS A 218 -14.34 -24.50 19.46
C HIS A 218 -14.67 -23.03 19.18
N ILE A 219 -14.36 -22.52 17.98
CA ILE A 219 -14.67 -21.13 17.60
C ILE A 219 -15.88 -21.14 16.66
N ASN A 220 -16.80 -20.20 16.88
CA ASN A 220 -17.93 -19.98 15.98
C ASN A 220 -17.40 -19.74 14.56
N ASN A 221 -18.02 -20.39 13.57
CA ASN A 221 -17.66 -20.18 12.16
C ASN A 221 -17.68 -18.68 11.84
N ILE A 222 -16.60 -18.21 11.20
CA ILE A 222 -16.51 -16.82 10.74
C ILE A 222 -17.49 -16.66 9.59
N ARG A 223 -18.46 -15.77 9.76
CA ARG A 223 -19.43 -15.45 8.72
C ARG A 223 -18.73 -14.64 7.61
N VAL A 224 -18.89 -15.05 6.36
CA VAL A 224 -18.30 -14.37 5.20
C VAL A 224 -19.40 -13.85 4.29
N ILE A 225 -19.30 -12.56 3.92
CA ILE A 225 -20.22 -11.91 3.00
C ILE A 225 -19.43 -11.32 1.84
N GLY A 226 -19.70 -11.81 0.63
CA GLY A 226 -19.17 -11.24 -0.60
C GLY A 226 -20.15 -10.23 -1.20
N LEU A 227 -19.69 -9.01 -1.46
CA LEU A 227 -20.42 -8.03 -2.23
C LEU A 227 -19.75 -7.88 -3.59
N SER A 228 -20.55 -7.85 -4.65
CA SER A 228 -20.06 -7.88 -6.02
C SER A 228 -20.94 -7.09 -6.96
N THR A 229 -20.42 -6.79 -8.15
CA THR A 229 -21.26 -6.59 -9.33
C THR A 229 -21.83 -7.94 -9.81
N ALA A 230 -22.74 -7.93 -10.79
CA ALA A 230 -23.29 -9.15 -11.37
C ALA A 230 -22.17 -10.03 -11.94
N LEU A 231 -22.17 -11.32 -11.61
CA LEU A 231 -21.12 -12.29 -12.00
C LEU A 231 -21.68 -13.34 -12.97
N ALA A 232 -20.90 -13.72 -13.98
CA ALA A 232 -21.29 -14.81 -14.88
C ALA A 232 -21.20 -16.18 -14.20
N ASN A 233 -20.18 -16.37 -13.38
CA ASN A 233 -19.85 -17.60 -12.66
C ASN A 233 -20.04 -17.44 -11.14
N ALA A 234 -21.13 -16.78 -10.73
CA ALA A 234 -21.46 -16.56 -9.32
C ALA A 234 -21.52 -17.85 -8.49
N GLY A 235 -21.94 -18.96 -9.11
CA GLY A 235 -21.99 -20.28 -8.46
C GLY A 235 -20.62 -20.75 -7.96
N ASP A 236 -19.57 -20.60 -8.77
CA ASP A 236 -18.21 -21.01 -8.39
C ASP A 236 -17.67 -20.16 -7.24
N VAL A 237 -17.97 -18.85 -7.26
CA VAL A 237 -17.58 -17.93 -6.18
C VAL A 237 -18.35 -18.27 -4.90
N ALA A 238 -19.65 -18.55 -5.01
CA ALA A 238 -20.50 -18.94 -3.89
C ALA A 238 -20.02 -20.24 -3.24
N GLU A 239 -19.76 -21.27 -4.03
CA GLU A 239 -19.25 -22.55 -3.52
C GLU A 239 -17.88 -22.37 -2.88
N TRP A 240 -16.99 -21.57 -3.49
CA TRP A 240 -15.72 -21.22 -2.87
C TRP A 240 -15.90 -20.46 -1.55
N LEU A 241 -16.88 -19.58 -1.41
CA LEU A 241 -17.16 -18.90 -0.13
C LEU A 241 -17.94 -19.77 0.87
N ASN A 242 -18.25 -21.02 0.55
CA ASN A 242 -19.17 -21.88 1.30
C ASN A 242 -20.55 -21.22 1.51
N VAL A 243 -21.04 -20.53 0.49
CA VAL A 243 -22.38 -19.92 0.46
C VAL A 243 -23.40 -20.96 0.00
N SER A 244 -24.47 -21.12 0.77
CA SER A 244 -25.61 -21.97 0.39
C SER A 244 -26.39 -21.36 -0.77
N ASN A 245 -27.23 -22.15 -1.45
CA ASN A 245 -28.12 -21.61 -2.49
C ASN A 245 -29.06 -20.51 -1.97
N GLU A 246 -29.42 -20.55 -0.68
CA GLU A 246 -30.26 -19.53 -0.02
C GLU A 246 -29.51 -18.21 0.21
N GLY A 247 -28.17 -18.25 0.29
CA GLY A 247 -27.31 -17.07 0.45
C GLY A 247 -26.76 -16.51 -0.85
N LEU A 248 -27.08 -17.12 -2.00
CA LEU A 248 -26.61 -16.70 -3.32
C LEU A 248 -27.62 -15.77 -4.00
N PHE A 249 -27.31 -14.48 -4.04
CA PHE A 249 -28.12 -13.45 -4.69
C PHE A 249 -27.32 -12.80 -5.83
N ASN A 250 -27.47 -13.29 -7.05
CA ASN A 250 -26.79 -12.73 -8.23
C ASN A 250 -27.80 -12.08 -9.17
N PHE A 251 -27.95 -10.76 -9.08
CA PHE A 251 -28.92 -10.00 -9.86
C PHE A 251 -28.34 -9.47 -11.18
N PRO A 252 -29.13 -9.44 -12.26
CA PRO A 252 -28.65 -8.98 -13.56
C PRO A 252 -28.40 -7.45 -13.62
N PRO A 253 -27.56 -6.95 -14.54
CA PRO A 253 -27.24 -5.52 -14.68
C PRO A 253 -28.45 -4.58 -14.80
N ASN A 254 -29.56 -5.07 -15.36
CA ASN A 254 -30.76 -4.28 -15.67
C ASN A 254 -31.69 -4.01 -14.47
N VAL A 255 -31.52 -4.68 -13.32
CA VAL A 255 -32.36 -4.46 -12.13
C VAL A 255 -31.91 -3.27 -11.27
N ARG A 256 -31.11 -2.37 -11.84
CA ARG A 256 -30.66 -1.17 -11.14
C ARG A 256 -31.87 -0.31 -10.74
N PRO A 257 -31.94 0.24 -9.51
CA PRO A 257 -33.06 1.08 -9.07
C PRO A 257 -33.33 2.30 -9.96
N VAL A 258 -32.29 2.85 -10.59
CA VAL A 258 -32.39 3.90 -11.61
C VAL A 258 -31.91 3.32 -12.94
N PRO A 259 -32.77 3.20 -13.97
CA PRO A 259 -32.38 2.73 -15.29
C PRO A 259 -31.31 3.63 -15.92
N ILE A 260 -30.38 3.02 -16.67
CA ILE A 260 -29.33 3.73 -17.41
C ILE A 260 -29.50 3.49 -18.91
N GLU A 261 -29.50 4.56 -19.69
CA GLU A 261 -29.36 4.51 -21.13
C GLU A 261 -27.87 4.62 -21.51
N VAL A 262 -27.34 3.65 -22.26
CA VAL A 262 -25.93 3.62 -22.65
C VAL A 262 -25.78 3.82 -24.16
N HIS A 263 -25.04 4.85 -24.55
CA HIS A 263 -24.69 5.16 -25.94
C HIS A 263 -23.22 4.88 -26.21
N ILE A 264 -22.91 4.02 -27.17
CA ILE A 264 -21.53 3.68 -27.55
C ILE A 264 -21.21 4.19 -28.96
N SER A 265 -20.19 5.03 -29.05
CA SER A 265 -19.70 5.59 -30.31
C SER A 265 -18.27 5.13 -30.59
N GLY A 266 -18.07 4.57 -31.78
CA GLY A 266 -16.76 4.12 -32.26
C GLY A 266 -16.06 5.23 -33.03
N PHE A 267 -14.76 5.40 -32.78
CA PHE A 267 -13.92 6.40 -33.43
C PHE A 267 -12.76 5.72 -34.17
N PRO A 268 -12.55 6.06 -35.47
CA PRO A 268 -11.49 5.46 -36.26
C PRO A 268 -10.11 6.07 -35.95
N GLY A 269 -9.07 5.38 -36.41
CA GLY A 269 -7.68 5.83 -36.34
C GLY A 269 -6.89 5.08 -35.27
N GLN A 270 -5.71 4.58 -35.64
CA GLN A 270 -4.88 3.72 -34.79
C GLN A 270 -4.23 4.50 -33.63
N TYR A 271 -3.76 5.71 -33.91
CA TYR A 271 -3.01 6.53 -32.95
C TYR A 271 -3.91 7.14 -31.86
N TYR A 272 -3.50 6.96 -30.61
CA TYR A 272 -4.26 7.38 -29.43
C TYR A 272 -4.53 8.90 -29.39
N CYS A 273 -3.50 9.74 -29.49
CA CYS A 273 -3.64 11.19 -29.28
C CYS A 273 -4.58 11.87 -30.30
N PRO A 274 -4.45 11.66 -31.62
CA PRO A 274 -5.41 12.20 -32.58
C PRO A 274 -6.84 11.70 -32.35
N ARG A 275 -7.00 10.41 -32.02
CA ARG A 275 -8.31 9.81 -31.73
C ARG A 275 -8.97 10.46 -30.52
N MET A 276 -8.22 10.77 -29.46
CA MET A 276 -8.73 11.49 -28.30
C MET A 276 -9.18 12.91 -28.64
N ALA A 277 -8.49 13.62 -29.53
CA ALA A 277 -8.89 14.96 -29.97
C ALA A 277 -10.19 14.94 -30.78
N LEU A 278 -10.38 13.93 -31.63
CA LEU A 278 -11.63 13.74 -32.40
C LEU A 278 -12.86 13.54 -31.51
N MET A 279 -12.67 13.03 -30.30
CA MET A 279 -13.72 12.79 -29.32
C MET A 279 -14.16 14.04 -28.54
N ASP A 280 -13.39 15.14 -28.54
CA ASP A 280 -13.70 16.34 -27.74
C ASP A 280 -15.01 17.03 -28.14
N ARG A 281 -15.22 17.25 -29.45
CA ARG A 281 -16.43 17.90 -29.96
C ARG A 281 -17.70 17.05 -29.76
N PRO A 282 -17.69 15.73 -30.03
CA PRO A 282 -18.80 14.86 -29.66
C PRO A 282 -19.10 14.82 -28.16
N ALA A 283 -18.09 14.84 -27.29
CA ALA A 283 -18.29 14.88 -25.83
C ALA A 283 -19.06 16.14 -25.42
N TYR A 284 -18.62 17.30 -25.89
CA TYR A 284 -19.29 18.58 -25.63
C TYR A 284 -20.75 18.58 -26.10
N ARG A 285 -21.03 18.06 -27.31
CA ARG A 285 -22.40 17.91 -27.83
C ARG A 285 -23.26 16.96 -26.98
N ALA A 286 -22.67 15.88 -26.48
CA ALA A 286 -23.37 14.95 -25.60
C ALA A 286 -23.79 15.62 -24.29
N ILE A 287 -22.94 16.46 -23.71
CA ILE A 287 -23.28 17.27 -22.51
C ILE A 287 -24.53 18.10 -22.75
N LYS A 288 -24.54 18.88 -23.84
CA LYS A 288 -25.69 19.72 -24.19
C LYS A 288 -26.98 18.94 -24.47
N SER A 289 -26.85 17.80 -25.13
CA SER A 289 -28.02 17.02 -25.59
C SER A 289 -28.65 16.24 -24.44
N TYR A 290 -27.82 15.62 -23.60
CA TYR A 290 -28.27 14.66 -22.59
C TYR A 290 -28.32 15.23 -21.18
N SER A 291 -27.56 16.30 -20.87
CA SER A 291 -27.48 16.84 -19.51
C SER A 291 -27.24 18.36 -19.50
N PRO A 292 -28.14 19.17 -20.10
CA PRO A 292 -27.93 20.60 -20.27
C PRO A 292 -27.80 21.37 -18.95
N PHE A 293 -28.48 20.94 -17.89
CA PHE A 293 -28.50 21.63 -16.58
C PHE A 293 -28.10 20.74 -15.40
N LYS A 294 -27.81 19.46 -15.65
CA LYS A 294 -27.53 18.48 -14.59
C LYS A 294 -26.04 18.11 -14.57
N PRO A 295 -25.50 17.69 -13.41
CA PRO A 295 -24.08 17.39 -13.25
C PRO A 295 -23.58 16.29 -14.20
N VAL A 296 -22.37 16.48 -14.72
CA VAL A 296 -21.70 15.60 -15.67
C VAL A 296 -20.33 15.17 -15.16
N LEU A 297 -20.03 13.88 -15.27
CA LEU A 297 -18.69 13.33 -15.06
C LEU A 297 -18.08 12.91 -16.40
N VAL A 298 -16.86 13.37 -16.69
CA VAL A 298 -16.12 12.99 -17.89
C VAL A 298 -14.85 12.25 -17.50
N PHE A 299 -14.83 10.93 -17.69
CA PHE A 299 -13.68 10.08 -17.45
C PHE A 299 -12.72 10.10 -18.64
N VAL A 300 -11.42 10.25 -18.33
CA VAL A 300 -10.31 10.22 -19.28
C VAL A 300 -9.15 9.39 -18.73
N ALA A 301 -8.26 8.93 -19.61
CA ALA A 301 -7.22 7.99 -19.20
C ALA A 301 -6.00 8.58 -18.48
N SER A 302 -5.80 9.90 -18.52
CA SER A 302 -4.59 10.52 -17.92
C SER A 302 -4.81 11.94 -17.42
N ARG A 303 -3.92 12.40 -16.52
CA ARG A 303 -3.85 13.78 -16.03
C ARG A 303 -3.66 14.79 -17.17
N ARG A 304 -2.86 14.42 -18.17
CA ARG A 304 -2.71 15.25 -19.38
C ARG A 304 -4.05 15.39 -20.11
N GLN A 305 -4.81 14.31 -20.22
CA GLN A 305 -6.08 14.31 -20.92
C GLN A 305 -7.18 15.07 -20.16
N THR A 306 -7.14 15.14 -18.82
CA THR A 306 -8.12 15.96 -18.07
C THR A 306 -7.99 17.42 -18.48
N ARG A 307 -6.75 17.93 -18.49
CA ARG A 307 -6.43 19.29 -18.93
C ARG A 307 -6.82 19.54 -20.38
N LEU A 308 -6.39 18.68 -21.31
CA LEU A 308 -6.65 18.88 -22.75
C LEU A 308 -8.15 18.89 -23.06
N THR A 309 -8.91 17.98 -22.45
CA THR A 309 -10.37 17.90 -22.65
C THR A 309 -11.08 19.12 -22.07
N ALA A 310 -10.71 19.54 -20.85
CA ALA A 310 -11.29 20.73 -20.23
C ALA A 310 -10.99 22.01 -21.04
N MET A 311 -9.77 22.17 -21.55
CA MET A 311 -9.42 23.29 -22.42
C MET A 311 -10.21 23.27 -23.74
N ALA A 312 -10.44 22.08 -24.31
CA ALA A 312 -11.26 21.93 -25.52
C ALA A 312 -12.75 22.22 -25.28
N PHE A 313 -13.26 21.99 -24.06
CA PHE A 313 -14.61 22.40 -23.67
C PHE A 313 -14.70 23.90 -23.45
N MET A 314 -13.73 24.48 -22.73
CA MET A 314 -13.61 25.93 -22.53
C MET A 314 -13.59 26.68 -23.88
N SER A 315 -12.80 26.20 -24.86
CA SER A 315 -12.75 26.85 -26.18
C SER A 315 -14.08 26.77 -26.92
N GLN A 316 -14.88 25.72 -26.70
CA GLN A 316 -16.21 25.60 -27.29
C GLN A 316 -17.22 26.50 -26.58
N LEU A 317 -17.21 26.56 -25.24
CA LEU A 317 -18.04 27.48 -24.46
C LEU A 317 -17.78 28.94 -24.81
N ALA A 318 -16.53 29.33 -25.06
CA ALA A 318 -16.17 30.68 -25.44
C ALA A 318 -16.79 31.14 -26.78
N THR A 319 -17.28 30.20 -27.61
CA THR A 319 -17.99 30.50 -28.85
C THR A 319 -19.52 30.57 -28.68
N GLU A 320 -20.03 30.30 -27.49
CA GLU A 320 -21.46 30.33 -27.17
C GLU A 320 -21.90 31.72 -26.71
N GLU A 321 -23.22 31.95 -26.71
CA GLU A 321 -23.82 33.19 -26.20
C GLU A 321 -23.58 33.38 -24.69
N ASP A 322 -23.63 32.29 -23.93
CA ASP A 322 -23.31 32.26 -22.50
C ASP A 322 -22.11 31.31 -22.22
N PRO A 323 -20.88 31.85 -22.14
CA PRO A 323 -19.70 31.07 -21.81
C PRO A 323 -19.68 30.54 -20.36
N LYS A 324 -20.48 31.10 -19.45
CA LYS A 324 -20.52 30.74 -18.03
C LYS A 324 -21.72 29.86 -17.66
N GLN A 325 -22.44 29.33 -18.65
CA GLN A 325 -23.66 28.53 -18.47
C GLN A 325 -23.53 27.31 -17.53
N TRP A 326 -22.31 26.82 -17.27
CA TRP A 326 -22.04 25.68 -16.37
C TRP A 326 -21.61 26.09 -14.96
N LEU A 327 -21.51 27.40 -14.69
CA LEU A 327 -21.10 27.98 -13.43
C LEU A 327 -22.33 28.50 -12.67
N ASN A 328 -22.63 27.89 -11.53
CA ASN A 328 -23.74 28.26 -10.65
C ASN A 328 -23.22 28.87 -9.35
N MET A 329 -22.33 29.86 -9.45
CA MET A 329 -21.78 30.57 -8.30
C MET A 329 -21.54 32.06 -8.59
N ASP A 330 -21.56 32.86 -7.53
CA ASP A 330 -21.33 34.29 -7.61
C ASP A 330 -19.85 34.62 -7.87
N ALA A 331 -19.59 35.77 -8.49
CA ALA A 331 -18.24 36.18 -8.87
C ALA A 331 -17.31 36.36 -7.65
N GLU A 332 -17.82 36.89 -6.53
CA GLU A 332 -17.04 37.08 -5.30
C GLU A 332 -16.58 35.76 -4.69
N GLU A 333 -17.48 34.76 -4.65
CA GLU A 333 -17.14 33.42 -4.15
C GLU A 333 -16.08 32.76 -5.03
N LEU A 334 -16.22 32.89 -6.35
CA LEU A 334 -15.26 32.35 -7.31
C LEU A 334 -13.87 32.99 -7.15
N GLU A 335 -13.78 34.31 -6.99
CA GLU A 335 -12.50 35.01 -6.79
C GLU A 335 -11.76 34.55 -5.53
N GLN A 336 -12.50 34.34 -4.43
CA GLN A 336 -11.94 33.80 -3.19
C GLN A 336 -11.35 32.40 -3.42
N LEU A 337 -12.07 31.52 -4.12
CA LEU A 337 -11.59 30.16 -4.38
C LEU A 337 -10.39 30.13 -5.33
N ILE A 338 -10.39 30.97 -6.38
CA ILE A 338 -9.27 31.11 -7.32
C ILE A 338 -8.00 31.56 -6.60
N SER A 339 -8.12 32.41 -5.57
CA SER A 339 -6.97 32.86 -4.77
C SER A 339 -6.31 31.75 -3.94
N ILE A 340 -7.09 30.71 -3.58
CA ILE A 340 -6.65 29.58 -2.75
C ILE A 340 -6.05 28.45 -3.59
N ILE A 341 -6.60 28.22 -4.78
CA ILE A 341 -6.14 27.18 -5.70
C ILE A 341 -4.70 27.47 -6.13
N LYS A 342 -3.87 26.44 -6.28
CA LYS A 342 -2.49 26.58 -6.78
C LYS A 342 -2.38 26.16 -8.23
N ASP A 343 -3.06 25.11 -8.66
CA ASP A 343 -2.99 24.62 -10.04
C ASP A 343 -3.50 25.65 -11.06
N ASP A 344 -2.62 26.05 -11.98
CA ASP A 344 -2.93 27.07 -12.99
C ASP A 344 -4.00 26.61 -13.99
N ASN A 345 -4.02 25.32 -14.33
CA ASN A 345 -5.00 24.82 -15.30
C ASN A 345 -6.40 24.81 -14.71
N LEU A 346 -6.52 24.44 -13.44
CA LEU A 346 -7.77 24.49 -12.69
C LEU A 346 -8.29 25.93 -12.58
N LYS A 347 -7.43 26.90 -12.26
CA LYS A 347 -7.80 28.33 -12.23
C LYS A 347 -8.37 28.82 -13.56
N LEU A 348 -7.83 28.33 -14.68
CA LEU A 348 -8.26 28.74 -16.01
C LEU A 348 -9.65 28.18 -16.37
N VAL A 349 -9.95 26.94 -16.01
CA VAL A 349 -11.19 26.27 -16.43
C VAL A 349 -12.36 26.41 -15.44
N LEU A 350 -12.07 26.65 -14.16
CA LEU A 350 -13.09 26.79 -13.11
C LEU A 350 -14.11 27.92 -13.38
N PRO A 351 -13.73 29.12 -13.89
CA PRO A 351 -14.67 30.18 -14.25
C PRO A 351 -15.71 29.82 -15.31
N PHE A 352 -15.48 28.73 -16.04
CA PHE A 352 -16.40 28.19 -17.04
C PHE A 352 -17.27 27.06 -16.49
N GLY A 353 -17.25 26.82 -15.17
CA GLY A 353 -18.01 25.74 -14.54
C GLY A 353 -17.44 24.35 -14.75
N ILE A 354 -16.13 24.26 -15.06
CA ILE A 354 -15.42 23.01 -15.32
C ILE A 354 -14.42 22.73 -14.19
N GLY A 355 -14.56 21.60 -13.52
CA GLY A 355 -13.58 21.09 -12.56
C GLY A 355 -12.62 20.08 -13.18
N LEU A 356 -11.43 19.96 -12.59
CA LEU A 356 -10.45 18.90 -12.87
C LEU A 356 -10.30 18.00 -11.65
N HIS A 357 -10.21 16.69 -11.82
CA HIS A 357 -9.90 15.79 -10.71
C HIS A 357 -8.93 14.69 -11.11
N HIS A 358 -7.72 14.75 -10.56
CA HIS A 358 -6.69 13.73 -10.78
C HIS A 358 -5.70 13.68 -9.62
N ALA A 359 -4.92 12.61 -9.57
CA ALA A 359 -3.96 12.37 -8.49
C ALA A 359 -2.95 13.52 -8.27
N GLY A 360 -2.57 14.25 -9.32
CA GLY A 360 -1.62 15.39 -9.23
C GLY A 360 -2.14 16.68 -8.56
N LEU A 361 -3.44 16.78 -8.24
CA LEU A 361 -3.95 17.91 -7.45
C LEU A 361 -3.67 17.70 -5.95
N GLN A 362 -3.49 18.80 -5.23
CA GLN A 362 -3.34 18.75 -3.78
C GLN A 362 -4.64 18.29 -3.11
N GLN A 363 -4.54 17.68 -1.92
CA GLN A 363 -5.72 17.12 -1.24
C GLN A 363 -6.79 18.18 -0.95
N TYR A 364 -6.38 19.40 -0.56
CA TYR A 364 -7.33 20.48 -0.31
C TYR A 364 -8.02 20.96 -1.60
N GLU A 365 -7.32 20.95 -2.75
CA GLU A 365 -7.91 21.31 -4.06
C GLU A 365 -8.94 20.27 -4.50
N LYS A 366 -8.63 18.98 -4.32
CA LYS A 366 -9.59 17.88 -4.57
C LYS A 366 -10.85 18.07 -3.73
N ASN A 367 -10.71 18.32 -2.42
CA ASN A 367 -11.85 18.54 -1.52
C ASN A 367 -12.70 19.74 -1.95
N ILE A 368 -12.09 20.86 -2.37
CA ILE A 368 -12.80 22.04 -2.86
C ILE A 368 -13.62 21.68 -4.11
N ILE A 369 -13.00 21.06 -5.11
CA ILE A 369 -13.67 20.73 -6.38
C ILE A 369 -14.80 19.72 -6.14
N GLU A 370 -14.56 18.75 -5.25
CA GLU A 370 -15.57 17.77 -4.86
C GLU A 370 -16.78 18.46 -4.22
N GLN A 371 -16.54 19.39 -3.30
CA GLN A 371 -17.61 20.15 -2.66
C GLN A 371 -18.37 21.00 -3.68
N LEU A 372 -17.66 21.75 -4.54
CA LEU A 372 -18.29 22.58 -5.58
C LEU A 372 -19.17 21.75 -6.53
N TYR A 373 -18.74 20.53 -6.87
CA TYR A 373 -19.51 19.64 -7.73
C TYR A 373 -20.74 19.07 -7.02
N VAL A 374 -20.60 18.62 -5.76
CA VAL A 374 -21.72 18.08 -4.96
C VAL A 374 -22.77 19.15 -4.68
N GLU A 375 -22.34 20.38 -4.40
CA GLU A 375 -23.20 21.56 -4.23
C GLU A 375 -23.77 22.09 -5.56
N LYS A 376 -23.42 21.47 -6.70
CA LYS A 376 -23.84 21.85 -8.06
C LYS A 376 -23.44 23.27 -8.48
N LYS A 377 -22.41 23.84 -7.84
CA LYS A 377 -21.79 25.12 -8.23
C LYS A 377 -21.02 25.02 -9.55
N ILE A 378 -20.48 23.83 -9.84
CA ILE A 378 -19.93 23.48 -11.14
C ILE A 378 -20.72 22.33 -11.74
N GLN A 379 -20.96 22.37 -13.05
CA GLN A 379 -21.73 21.33 -13.73
C GLN A 379 -20.86 20.19 -14.26
N VAL A 380 -19.65 20.48 -14.76
CA VAL A 380 -18.81 19.48 -15.45
C VAL A 380 -17.56 19.19 -14.65
N LEU A 381 -17.28 17.91 -14.40
CA LEU A 381 -16.04 17.47 -13.77
C LEU A 381 -15.30 16.49 -14.69
N VAL A 382 -14.10 16.88 -15.12
CA VAL A 382 -13.22 16.04 -15.94
C VAL A 382 -12.22 15.32 -15.03
N THR A 383 -12.25 13.99 -15.03
CA THR A 383 -11.53 13.18 -14.04
C THR A 383 -10.83 11.96 -14.63
N THR A 384 -9.78 11.48 -13.97
CA THR A 384 -9.16 10.19 -14.28
C THR A 384 -9.98 9.01 -13.74
N ALA A 385 -9.73 7.80 -14.24
CA ALA A 385 -10.40 6.57 -13.82
C ALA A 385 -10.37 6.30 -12.30
N THR A 386 -9.43 6.90 -11.57
CA THR A 386 -9.32 6.78 -10.11
C THR A 386 -10.58 7.21 -9.34
N LEU A 387 -11.35 8.17 -9.86
CA LEU A 387 -12.60 8.61 -9.23
C LEU A 387 -13.76 7.62 -9.48
N ALA A 388 -13.60 6.66 -10.40
CA ALA A 388 -14.56 5.57 -10.54
C ALA A 388 -14.66 4.77 -9.24
N TRP A 389 -13.57 4.73 -8.48
CA TRP A 389 -13.38 3.96 -7.27
C TRP A 389 -13.13 4.83 -6.04
N GLY A 390 -14.14 5.57 -5.62
CA GLY A 390 -14.12 6.31 -4.37
C GLY A 390 -14.79 7.65 -4.51
N ILE A 391 -15.41 8.10 -3.42
CA ILE A 391 -16.14 9.36 -3.27
C ILE A 391 -17.49 9.30 -3.97
N ASN A 392 -18.53 9.61 -3.22
CA ASN A 392 -19.90 9.51 -3.67
C ASN A 392 -20.30 10.75 -4.49
N MET A 393 -19.85 10.85 -5.74
CA MET A 393 -20.19 11.95 -6.67
C MET A 393 -21.34 11.56 -7.62
N PRO A 394 -22.57 12.09 -7.46
CA PRO A 394 -23.68 11.76 -8.34
C PRO A 394 -23.56 12.57 -9.63
N ALA A 395 -23.62 11.88 -10.78
CA ALA A 395 -23.79 12.54 -12.07
C ALA A 395 -25.09 12.07 -12.72
N HIS A 396 -25.73 12.94 -13.48
CA HIS A 396 -26.82 12.53 -14.37
C HIS A 396 -26.27 11.89 -15.64
N LEU A 397 -25.20 12.48 -16.18
CA LEU A 397 -24.50 11.99 -17.37
C LEU A 397 -23.06 11.62 -17.02
N VAL A 398 -22.66 10.42 -17.42
CA VAL A 398 -21.26 9.99 -17.42
C VAL A 398 -20.78 9.87 -18.87
N ILE A 399 -19.62 10.47 -19.17
CA ILE A 399 -18.94 10.31 -20.45
C ILE A 399 -17.62 9.60 -20.19
N ILE A 400 -17.38 8.47 -20.87
CA ILE A 400 -16.09 7.78 -20.86
C ILE A 400 -15.39 8.08 -22.18
N LYS A 401 -14.41 8.98 -22.14
CA LYS A 401 -13.70 9.49 -23.30
C LYS A 401 -12.41 8.70 -23.51
N GLY A 402 -12.52 7.64 -24.30
CA GLY A 402 -11.44 6.68 -24.55
C GLY A 402 -11.42 5.57 -23.50
N THR A 403 -11.26 4.33 -23.94
CA THR A 403 -11.24 3.14 -23.08
C THR A 403 -9.87 2.47 -22.98
N GLU A 404 -8.81 3.21 -23.30
CA GLU A 404 -7.43 2.72 -23.28
C GLU A 404 -6.56 3.64 -22.44
N TYR A 405 -5.56 3.08 -21.76
CA TYR A 405 -4.53 3.82 -21.06
C TYR A 405 -3.14 3.30 -21.44
N TYR A 406 -2.13 4.13 -21.27
CA TYR A 406 -0.74 3.72 -21.54
C TYR A 406 -0.20 2.93 -20.35
N ASP A 407 0.13 1.66 -20.57
CA ASP A 407 0.76 0.81 -19.57
C ASP A 407 2.28 0.89 -19.68
N GLY A 408 2.91 1.28 -18.56
CA GLY A 408 4.36 1.43 -18.47
C GLY A 408 5.10 0.09 -18.46
N LYS A 409 4.46 -1.00 -18.01
CA LYS A 409 5.07 -2.34 -17.97
C LYS A 409 5.22 -2.92 -19.38
N SER A 410 4.15 -2.89 -20.17
CA SER A 410 4.14 -3.39 -21.55
C SER A 410 4.62 -2.37 -22.59
N HIS A 411 4.79 -1.10 -22.21
CA HIS A 411 5.08 0.04 -23.11
C HIS A 411 4.04 0.21 -24.23
N THR A 412 2.79 -0.21 -24.00
CA THR A 412 1.72 -0.14 -25.00
C THR A 412 0.43 0.45 -24.41
N TYR A 413 -0.48 0.86 -25.30
CA TYR A 413 -1.83 1.19 -24.87
C TYR A 413 -2.64 -0.08 -24.65
N VAL A 414 -3.12 -0.27 -23.43
CA VAL A 414 -3.96 -1.40 -23.04
C VAL A 414 -5.37 -0.91 -22.72
N ASP A 415 -6.35 -1.79 -22.85
CA ASP A 415 -7.73 -1.46 -22.53
C ASP A 415 -7.92 -1.34 -21.01
N PHE A 416 -8.81 -0.42 -20.59
CA PHE A 416 -9.33 -0.45 -19.24
C PHE A 416 -10.02 -1.80 -18.98
N PRO A 417 -9.81 -2.39 -17.79
CA PRO A 417 -10.65 -3.48 -17.33
C PRO A 417 -12.13 -3.09 -17.45
N VAL A 418 -12.96 -4.01 -17.95
CA VAL A 418 -14.41 -3.76 -18.10
C VAL A 418 -15.05 -3.40 -16.76
N THR A 419 -14.53 -3.92 -15.67
CA THR A 419 -14.93 -3.59 -14.29
C THR A 419 -14.82 -2.10 -14.00
N ASP A 420 -13.75 -1.45 -14.43
CA ASP A 420 -13.55 0.00 -14.24
C ASP A 420 -14.58 0.79 -15.04
N ILE A 421 -14.85 0.37 -16.27
CA ILE A 421 -15.88 0.97 -17.13
C ILE A 421 -17.27 0.84 -16.49
N LEU A 422 -17.61 -0.34 -15.96
CA LEU A 422 -18.87 -0.55 -15.25
C LEU A 422 -18.99 0.33 -13.99
N GLN A 423 -17.89 0.54 -13.26
CA GLN A 423 -17.89 1.44 -12.10
C GLN A 423 -18.05 2.90 -12.50
N MET A 424 -17.41 3.34 -13.59
CA MET A 424 -17.61 4.68 -14.16
C MET A 424 -19.09 4.90 -14.51
N ILE A 425 -19.70 3.95 -15.23
CA ILE A 425 -21.13 3.99 -15.58
C ILE A 425 -22.01 3.97 -14.32
N GLY A 426 -21.59 3.24 -13.28
CA GLY A 426 -22.23 3.18 -11.98
C GLY A 426 -22.43 4.55 -11.32
N ARG A 427 -21.61 5.55 -11.64
CA ARG A 427 -21.72 6.92 -11.14
C ARG A 427 -22.88 7.71 -11.72
N ALA A 428 -23.45 7.27 -12.84
CA ALA A 428 -24.61 7.89 -13.47
C ALA A 428 -25.90 7.47 -12.75
N GLY A 429 -26.70 8.43 -12.28
CA GLY A 429 -28.05 8.24 -11.77
C GLY A 429 -28.14 7.83 -10.30
N ARG A 430 -28.93 8.58 -9.53
CA ARG A 430 -29.25 8.26 -8.13
C ARG A 430 -30.74 8.32 -7.84
N PRO A 431 -31.30 7.38 -7.05
CA PRO A 431 -32.74 7.32 -6.79
C PRO A 431 -33.37 8.61 -6.26
N GLN A 432 -32.62 9.42 -5.51
CA GLN A 432 -33.11 10.67 -4.92
C GLN A 432 -33.08 11.87 -5.89
N PHE A 433 -32.39 11.75 -7.03
CA PHE A 433 -32.08 12.88 -7.91
C PHE A 433 -32.55 12.66 -9.35
N ASP A 434 -32.58 11.42 -9.81
CA ASP A 434 -32.79 11.08 -11.21
C ASP A 434 -33.74 9.89 -11.39
N ASN A 435 -34.61 9.99 -12.39
CA ASN A 435 -35.48 8.89 -12.82
C ASN A 435 -34.80 8.01 -13.89
N ILE A 436 -33.89 8.60 -14.66
CA ILE A 436 -33.14 7.97 -15.75
C ILE A 436 -31.72 8.54 -15.69
N ALA A 437 -30.72 7.69 -15.95
CA ALA A 437 -29.32 8.06 -16.06
C ALA A 437 -28.82 7.84 -17.49
N ILE A 438 -27.78 8.58 -17.89
CA ILE A 438 -27.22 8.44 -19.24
C ILE A 438 -25.71 8.19 -19.14
N ALA A 439 -25.22 7.23 -19.91
CA ALA A 439 -23.80 6.96 -20.07
C ALA A 439 -23.41 6.99 -21.54
N VAL A 440 -22.35 7.73 -21.88
CA VAL A 440 -21.83 7.85 -23.23
C VAL A 440 -20.40 7.32 -23.25
N ILE A 441 -20.12 6.30 -24.06
CA ILE A 441 -18.83 5.62 -24.12
C ILE A 441 -18.22 5.83 -25.50
N PHE A 442 -17.03 6.43 -25.52
CA PHE A 442 -16.24 6.61 -26.73
C PHE A 442 -15.10 5.61 -26.78
N VAL A 443 -15.11 4.79 -27.82
CA VAL A 443 -14.21 3.65 -27.98
C VAL A 443 -13.54 3.69 -29.33
N HIS A 444 -12.45 2.94 -29.48
CA HIS A 444 -11.94 2.58 -30.80
C HIS A 444 -13.03 1.77 -31.54
N ASP A 445 -13.32 2.10 -32.79
CA ASP A 445 -14.41 1.51 -33.57
C ASP A 445 -14.38 -0.03 -33.63
N ILE A 446 -13.20 -0.63 -33.77
CA ILE A 446 -13.00 -2.09 -33.76
C ILE A 446 -13.51 -2.73 -32.45
N LYS A 447 -13.44 -2.01 -31.33
CA LYS A 447 -13.81 -2.48 -29.98
C LYS A 447 -15.28 -2.21 -29.63
N LYS A 448 -16.06 -1.56 -30.49
CA LYS A 448 -17.46 -1.20 -30.21
C LYS A 448 -18.34 -2.39 -29.86
N ASN A 449 -18.23 -3.48 -30.64
CA ASN A 449 -19.05 -4.68 -30.42
C ASN A 449 -18.63 -5.43 -29.15
N PHE A 450 -17.35 -5.40 -28.80
CA PHE A 450 -16.84 -5.95 -27.54
C PHE A 450 -17.54 -5.29 -26.35
N TYR A 451 -17.45 -3.97 -26.21
CA TYR A 451 -18.09 -3.26 -25.09
C TYR A 451 -19.62 -3.38 -25.11
N LYS A 452 -20.25 -3.38 -26.29
CA LYS A 452 -21.71 -3.59 -26.40
C LYS A 452 -22.14 -4.91 -25.78
N ARG A 453 -21.36 -5.98 -25.96
CA ARG A 453 -21.68 -7.31 -25.39
C ARG A 453 -21.54 -7.32 -23.87
N PHE A 454 -20.41 -6.83 -23.34
CA PHE A 454 -20.08 -6.90 -21.92
C PHE A 454 -20.82 -5.92 -21.00
N LEU A 455 -21.58 -4.98 -21.55
CA LEU A 455 -22.50 -4.15 -20.74
C LEU A 455 -23.75 -4.92 -20.31
N TYR A 456 -24.17 -5.91 -21.10
CA TYR A 456 -25.38 -6.69 -20.85
C TYR A 456 -25.09 -8.11 -20.37
N GLU A 457 -23.94 -8.66 -20.73
CA GLU A 457 -23.45 -9.95 -20.24
C GLU A 457 -22.41 -9.73 -19.13
N PRO A 458 -22.60 -10.26 -17.91
CA PRO A 458 -21.60 -10.18 -16.86
C PRO A 458 -20.33 -10.93 -17.25
N PHE A 459 -19.19 -10.55 -16.67
CA PHE A 459 -17.91 -11.18 -16.96
C PHE A 459 -17.66 -12.39 -16.04
N PRO A 460 -17.05 -13.49 -16.55
CA PRO A 460 -16.57 -14.58 -15.71
C PRO A 460 -15.30 -14.17 -14.96
N VAL A 461 -15.29 -14.35 -13.65
CA VAL A 461 -14.10 -14.04 -12.83
C VAL A 461 -13.18 -15.26 -12.82
N GLU A 462 -11.91 -15.07 -13.13
CA GLU A 462 -10.87 -16.12 -13.08
C GLU A 462 -9.92 -15.88 -11.91
N SER A 463 -9.23 -16.91 -11.43
CA SER A 463 -8.18 -16.71 -10.41
C SER A 463 -6.86 -16.25 -11.05
N SER A 464 -6.17 -15.32 -10.38
CA SER A 464 -4.79 -14.90 -10.66
C SER A 464 -3.75 -15.45 -9.66
N LEU A 465 -4.08 -16.51 -8.90
CA LEU A 465 -3.23 -17.02 -7.81
C LEU A 465 -1.88 -17.59 -8.26
N LEU A 466 -1.80 -18.17 -9.47
CA LEU A 466 -0.61 -18.92 -9.89
C LEU A 466 0.70 -18.12 -9.86
N SER A 467 0.65 -16.82 -10.14
CA SER A 467 1.85 -15.97 -10.16
C SER A 467 2.37 -15.65 -8.77
N SER A 468 1.49 -15.56 -7.77
CA SER A 468 1.81 -15.19 -6.37
C SER A 468 1.77 -16.37 -5.40
N LEU A 469 1.42 -17.57 -5.88
CA LEU A 469 1.33 -18.80 -5.08
C LEU A 469 2.57 -19.05 -4.21
N PRO A 470 3.83 -18.92 -4.70
CA PRO A 470 5.01 -19.11 -3.85
C PRO A 470 5.02 -18.23 -2.60
N ASN A 471 4.65 -16.96 -2.72
CA ASN A 471 4.62 -16.04 -1.59
C ASN A 471 3.57 -16.45 -0.54
N HIS A 472 2.40 -16.91 -0.98
CA HIS A 472 1.33 -17.36 -0.09
C HIS A 472 1.68 -18.69 0.59
N ILE A 473 2.27 -19.64 -0.14
CA ILE A 473 2.74 -20.92 0.43
C ILE A 473 3.85 -20.68 1.45
N ASN A 474 4.84 -19.82 1.15
CA ASN A 474 5.89 -19.46 2.11
C ASN A 474 5.31 -18.83 3.38
N ALA A 475 4.27 -18.02 3.27
CA ALA A 475 3.58 -17.44 4.42
C ALA A 475 2.86 -18.48 5.28
N GLU A 476 2.23 -19.49 4.65
CA GLU A 476 1.56 -20.57 5.37
C GLU A 476 2.52 -21.61 5.97
N ILE A 477 3.69 -21.83 5.35
CA ILE A 477 4.77 -22.62 5.95
C ILE A 477 5.34 -21.88 7.17
N TYR A 478 5.60 -20.57 7.05
CA TYR A 478 6.00 -19.73 8.18
C TYR A 478 4.97 -19.76 9.32
N ALA A 479 3.67 -19.74 9.00
CA ALA A 479 2.60 -19.81 9.99
C ALA A 479 2.44 -21.20 10.63
N GLY A 480 3.11 -22.24 10.12
CA GLY A 480 2.91 -23.63 10.55
C GLY A 480 1.58 -24.23 10.10
N THR A 481 0.93 -23.62 9.09
CA THR A 481 -0.28 -24.18 8.45
C THR A 481 0.07 -25.32 7.51
N ILE A 482 1.16 -25.16 6.76
CA ILE A 482 1.66 -26.14 5.80
C ILE A 482 2.96 -26.72 6.35
N THR A 483 3.00 -28.04 6.48
CA THR A 483 4.17 -28.79 6.96
C THR A 483 4.64 -29.85 5.97
N SER A 484 3.83 -30.19 4.97
CA SER A 484 4.14 -31.21 3.98
C SER A 484 3.67 -30.80 2.59
N LYS A 485 4.17 -31.49 1.56
CA LYS A 485 3.69 -31.32 0.18
C LYS A 485 2.20 -31.62 0.03
N GLN A 486 1.68 -32.57 0.81
CA GLN A 486 0.25 -32.89 0.83
C GLN A 486 -0.59 -31.71 1.37
N ASP A 487 -0.07 -30.97 2.34
CA ASP A 487 -0.73 -29.76 2.85
C ASP A 487 -0.79 -28.67 1.79
N VAL A 488 0.21 -28.56 0.90
CA VAL A 488 0.18 -27.62 -0.23
C VAL A 488 -0.95 -27.99 -1.21
N VAL A 489 -1.11 -29.27 -1.52
CA VAL A 489 -2.22 -29.75 -2.36
C VAL A 489 -3.57 -29.43 -1.70
N GLN A 490 -3.68 -29.66 -0.38
CA GLN A 490 -4.89 -29.36 0.38
C GLN A 490 -5.16 -27.84 0.46
N TYR A 491 -4.10 -27.02 0.55
CA TYR A 491 -4.21 -25.57 0.48
C TYR A 491 -4.83 -25.17 -0.85
N ILE A 492 -4.23 -25.61 -1.96
CA ILE A 492 -4.72 -25.33 -3.33
C ILE A 492 -6.18 -25.79 -3.49
N ALA A 493 -6.55 -26.96 -2.97
CA ALA A 493 -7.93 -27.47 -3.06
C ALA A 493 -8.98 -26.55 -2.40
N ASN A 494 -8.57 -25.70 -1.45
CA ASN A 494 -9.46 -24.75 -0.77
C ASN A 494 -9.53 -23.37 -1.46
N THR A 495 -8.73 -23.14 -2.49
CA THR A 495 -8.65 -21.86 -3.20
C THR A 495 -9.70 -21.75 -4.31
N TYR A 496 -9.87 -20.55 -4.86
CA TYR A 496 -10.77 -20.31 -5.99
C TYR A 496 -10.18 -20.85 -7.30
N PHE A 497 -8.85 -20.77 -7.45
CA PHE A 497 -8.10 -21.33 -8.54
C PHE A 497 -8.43 -22.81 -8.78
N TYR A 498 -8.50 -23.63 -7.73
CA TYR A 498 -8.85 -25.04 -7.88
C TYR A 498 -10.26 -25.26 -8.43
N ARG A 499 -11.21 -24.37 -8.13
CA ARG A 499 -12.55 -24.41 -8.76
C ARG A 499 -12.50 -24.02 -10.23
N ARG A 500 -11.74 -22.97 -10.54
CA ARG A 500 -11.64 -22.44 -11.89
C ARG A 500 -10.87 -23.33 -12.85
N ILE A 501 -9.83 -24.03 -12.42
CA ILE A 501 -9.14 -24.99 -13.29
C ILE A 501 -10.04 -26.16 -13.71
N LEU A 502 -11.01 -26.54 -12.88
CA LEU A 502 -12.00 -27.57 -13.24
C LEU A 502 -13.08 -27.03 -14.19
N ALA A 503 -13.49 -25.77 -14.01
CA ALA A 503 -14.53 -25.14 -14.81
C ALA A 503 -14.05 -24.57 -16.15
N ASN A 504 -12.80 -24.10 -16.22
CA ASN A 504 -12.17 -23.48 -17.39
C ASN A 504 -10.68 -23.85 -17.51
N PRO A 505 -10.34 -25.13 -17.74
CA PRO A 505 -8.96 -25.60 -17.83
C PRO A 505 -8.15 -24.94 -18.96
N GLY A 506 -8.80 -24.62 -20.08
CA GLY A 506 -8.15 -23.97 -21.24
C GLY A 506 -7.56 -22.61 -20.90
N TYR A 507 -8.19 -21.84 -20.00
CA TYR A 507 -7.67 -20.56 -19.52
C TYR A 507 -6.32 -20.70 -18.79
N TYR A 508 -6.10 -21.83 -18.12
CA TYR A 508 -4.88 -22.15 -17.38
C TYR A 508 -3.88 -22.96 -18.20
N CYS A 509 -4.04 -23.01 -19.53
CA CYS A 509 -3.18 -23.74 -20.45
C CYS A 509 -3.14 -25.26 -20.17
N VAL A 510 -4.24 -25.86 -19.72
CA VAL A 510 -4.37 -27.31 -19.59
C VAL A 510 -4.94 -27.88 -20.87
N GLU A 511 -4.08 -28.49 -21.68
CA GLU A 511 -4.46 -29.16 -22.93
C GLU A 511 -5.18 -30.50 -22.62
N ASN A 512 -6.45 -30.61 -23.02
CA ASN A 512 -7.36 -31.75 -22.77
C ASN A 512 -7.74 -31.95 -21.29
N ALA A 513 -8.96 -31.55 -20.91
CA ALA A 513 -9.48 -31.53 -19.54
C ALA A 513 -9.80 -32.91 -18.93
N THR A 514 -8.96 -33.92 -19.16
CA THR A 514 -9.09 -35.21 -18.49
C THR A 514 -8.72 -35.08 -17.00
N PRO A 515 -9.36 -35.83 -16.09
CA PRO A 515 -9.00 -35.81 -14.66
C PRO A 515 -7.51 -36.07 -14.42
N ARG A 516 -6.90 -36.96 -15.23
CA ARG A 516 -5.46 -37.26 -15.17
C ARG A 516 -4.59 -36.05 -15.55
N ALA A 517 -4.95 -35.32 -16.61
CA ALA A 517 -4.22 -34.12 -17.02
C ALA A 517 -4.31 -33.02 -15.97
N LEU A 518 -5.49 -32.83 -15.37
CA LEU A 518 -5.70 -31.89 -14.26
C LEU A 518 -4.84 -32.23 -13.04
N THR A 519 -4.82 -33.50 -12.62
CA THR A 519 -3.96 -33.93 -11.51
C THR A 519 -2.48 -33.72 -11.83
N GLN A 520 -2.04 -34.07 -13.05
CA GLN A 520 -0.65 -33.84 -13.47
C GLN A 520 -0.28 -32.36 -13.49
N PHE A 521 -1.20 -31.50 -13.91
CA PHE A 521 -1.00 -30.05 -13.87
C PHE A 521 -0.86 -29.54 -12.44
N LEU A 522 -1.73 -29.96 -11.52
CA LEU A 522 -1.65 -29.57 -10.12
C LEU A 522 -0.35 -30.02 -9.46
N VAL A 523 0.11 -31.24 -9.74
CA VAL A 523 1.42 -31.73 -9.27
C VAL A 523 2.54 -30.84 -9.80
N LYS A 524 2.56 -30.52 -11.09
CA LYS A 524 3.54 -29.59 -11.68
C LYS A 524 3.51 -28.20 -11.04
N VAL A 525 2.32 -27.69 -10.70
CA VAL A 525 2.18 -26.39 -10.01
C VAL A 525 2.80 -26.44 -8.62
N VAL A 526 2.54 -27.51 -7.86
CA VAL A 526 3.13 -27.70 -6.52
C VAL A 526 4.64 -27.84 -6.61
N ASP A 527 5.14 -28.70 -7.51
CA ASP A 527 6.58 -28.92 -7.69
C ASP A 527 7.30 -27.62 -8.04
N ARG A 528 6.79 -26.89 -9.05
CA ARG A 528 7.36 -25.59 -9.45
C ARG A 528 7.32 -24.56 -8.32
N CYS A 529 6.25 -24.55 -7.52
CA CYS A 529 6.12 -23.64 -6.38
C CYS A 529 7.21 -23.90 -5.33
N LEU A 530 7.41 -25.16 -4.96
CA LEU A 530 8.42 -25.57 -3.99
C LEU A 530 9.85 -25.37 -4.54
N GLU A 531 10.09 -25.69 -5.81
CA GLU A 531 11.36 -25.42 -6.50
C GLU A 531 11.71 -23.92 -6.48
N GLU A 532 10.76 -23.04 -6.79
CA GLU A 532 10.97 -21.58 -6.75
C GLU A 532 11.27 -21.05 -5.34
N LEU A 533 10.66 -21.63 -4.31
CA LEU A 533 10.94 -21.28 -2.91
C LEU A 533 12.30 -21.81 -2.45
N GLN A 534 12.68 -23.01 -2.87
CA GLN A 534 13.99 -23.59 -2.58
C GLN A 534 15.11 -22.83 -3.32
N LEU A 535 14.88 -22.40 -4.57
CA LEU A 535 15.78 -21.51 -5.32
C LEU A 535 15.95 -20.16 -4.62
N SER A 536 14.88 -19.63 -4.02
CA SER A 536 14.95 -18.45 -3.14
C SER A 536 15.59 -18.71 -1.78
N LYS A 537 15.93 -19.97 -1.45
CA LYS A 537 16.38 -20.43 -0.12
C LYS A 537 15.39 -20.07 0.99
N CYS A 538 14.08 -19.98 0.67
CA CYS A 538 13.03 -19.64 1.64
C CYS A 538 12.56 -20.86 2.44
N ILE A 539 12.69 -22.06 1.87
CA ILE A 539 12.29 -23.32 2.50
C ILE A 539 13.41 -24.35 2.39
N ASP A 540 13.46 -25.24 3.37
CA ASP A 540 14.23 -26.49 3.32
C ASP A 540 13.25 -27.67 3.32
N ILE A 541 13.57 -28.70 2.53
CA ILE A 541 12.80 -29.95 2.41
C ILE A 541 13.65 -31.08 2.99
N TYR A 542 13.18 -31.75 4.04
CA TYR A 542 13.88 -32.88 4.64
C TYR A 542 13.45 -34.19 3.96
N GLU A 543 14.38 -34.85 3.27
CA GLU A 543 14.11 -36.03 2.42
C GLU A 543 13.57 -37.25 3.19
N GLU A 544 13.84 -37.36 4.50
CA GLU A 544 13.41 -38.52 5.29
C GLU A 544 11.89 -38.54 5.55
N ASP A 545 11.24 -37.36 5.67
CA ASP A 545 9.84 -37.22 6.09
C ASP A 545 8.98 -36.31 5.17
N ASP A 546 9.54 -35.77 4.08
CA ASP A 546 8.90 -34.77 3.19
C ASP A 546 8.38 -33.53 3.96
N ASN A 547 9.08 -33.19 5.04
CA ASN A 547 8.72 -32.10 5.93
C ASN A 547 9.28 -30.77 5.42
N LEU A 548 8.40 -29.79 5.29
CA LEU A 548 8.68 -28.44 4.80
C LEU A 548 8.90 -27.49 5.97
N ILE A 549 10.08 -26.88 6.04
CA ILE A 549 10.41 -25.91 7.10
C ILE A 549 10.82 -24.57 6.45
N SER A 550 10.27 -23.48 6.97
CA SER A 550 10.69 -22.13 6.57
C SER A 550 12.10 -21.86 7.09
N THR A 551 13.00 -21.44 6.19
CA THR A 551 14.32 -20.94 6.58
C THR A 551 14.21 -19.52 7.16
N SER A 552 15.31 -18.98 7.67
CA SER A 552 15.38 -17.58 8.11
C SER A 552 15.04 -16.59 7.00
N LEU A 553 15.35 -16.89 5.74
CA LEU A 553 15.00 -16.06 4.59
C LEU A 553 13.50 -16.12 4.27
N GLY A 554 12.88 -17.30 4.38
CA GLY A 554 11.43 -17.47 4.28
C GLY A 554 10.69 -16.70 5.36
N ILE A 555 11.21 -16.70 6.60
CA ILE A 555 10.68 -15.92 7.73
C ILE A 555 10.75 -14.42 7.42
N ILE A 556 11.89 -13.92 6.95
CA ILE A 556 12.07 -12.50 6.60
C ILE A 556 11.09 -12.08 5.49
N ALA A 557 10.96 -12.86 4.41
CA ALA A 557 10.02 -12.58 3.33
C ALA A 557 8.57 -12.49 3.86
N SER A 558 8.16 -13.45 4.69
CA SER A 558 6.81 -13.49 5.25
C SER A 558 6.53 -12.39 6.26
N LEU A 559 7.50 -12.08 7.14
CA LEU A 559 7.39 -11.07 8.21
C LEU A 559 7.30 -9.65 7.66
N TYR A 560 8.12 -9.31 6.67
CA TYR A 560 8.15 -7.98 6.05
C TYR A 560 7.24 -7.83 4.84
N TYR A 561 6.50 -8.90 4.49
CA TYR A 561 5.58 -8.93 3.35
C TYR A 561 6.32 -8.61 2.05
N LEU A 562 7.45 -9.27 1.79
CA LEU A 562 8.25 -9.12 0.58
C LEU A 562 8.05 -10.32 -0.35
N ASP A 563 8.25 -10.09 -1.65
CA ASP A 563 8.32 -11.18 -2.62
C ASP A 563 9.55 -12.08 -2.31
N HIS A 564 9.39 -13.40 -2.45
CA HIS A 564 10.47 -14.36 -2.26
C HIS A 564 11.66 -14.11 -3.21
N LYS A 565 11.44 -13.46 -4.36
CA LYS A 565 12.49 -13.03 -5.29
C LYS A 565 13.29 -11.86 -4.75
N THR A 566 12.68 -10.96 -3.98
CA THR A 566 13.37 -9.85 -3.32
C THR A 566 14.42 -10.37 -2.34
N VAL A 567 14.06 -11.38 -1.53
CA VAL A 567 15.02 -11.98 -0.59
C VAL A 567 16.11 -12.79 -1.30
N ARG A 568 15.77 -13.47 -2.41
CA ARG A 568 16.75 -14.13 -3.30
C ARG A 568 17.75 -13.13 -3.87
N PHE A 569 17.26 -11.98 -4.32
CA PHE A 569 18.06 -10.89 -4.84
C PHE A 569 19.01 -10.32 -3.77
N PHE A 570 18.53 -10.09 -2.55
CA PHE A 570 19.37 -9.64 -1.44
C PHE A 570 20.43 -10.67 -1.05
N ALA A 571 20.09 -11.96 -1.03
CA ALA A 571 21.04 -13.02 -0.71
C ALA A 571 22.19 -13.11 -1.74
N SER A 572 21.97 -12.60 -2.96
CA SER A 572 22.96 -12.61 -4.04
C SER A 572 23.78 -11.32 -4.12
N ASN A 573 23.23 -10.17 -3.70
CA ASN A 573 23.84 -8.85 -3.91
C ASN A 573 24.35 -8.17 -2.63
N ILE A 574 23.87 -8.56 -1.44
CA ILE A 574 24.36 -7.99 -0.17
C ILE A 574 25.54 -8.84 0.31
N THR A 575 26.66 -8.18 0.61
CA THR A 575 27.90 -8.78 1.10
C THR A 575 28.35 -8.13 2.41
N SER A 576 29.27 -8.77 3.15
CA SER A 576 29.78 -8.29 4.45
C SER A 576 30.44 -6.91 4.44
N SER A 577 30.92 -6.44 3.28
CA SER A 577 31.63 -5.17 3.10
C SER A 577 31.00 -4.28 2.01
N ILE A 578 29.69 -4.42 1.77
CA ILE A 578 28.99 -3.56 0.80
C ILE A 578 28.98 -2.10 1.28
N THR A 579 29.25 -1.16 0.37
CA THR A 579 29.24 0.28 0.68
C THR A 579 27.81 0.83 0.73
N ILE A 580 27.64 2.03 1.31
CA ILE A 580 26.35 2.72 1.32
C ILE A 580 25.84 2.97 -0.10
N ASP A 581 26.70 3.39 -1.04
CA ASP A 581 26.34 3.54 -2.45
C ASP A 581 25.91 2.22 -3.10
N GLY A 582 26.58 1.12 -2.74
CA GLY A 582 26.17 -0.22 -3.15
C GLY A 582 24.78 -0.58 -2.62
N LEU A 583 24.49 -0.27 -1.36
CA LEU A 583 23.17 -0.51 -0.76
C LEU A 583 22.07 0.36 -1.40
N VAL A 584 22.35 1.60 -1.78
CA VAL A 584 21.41 2.46 -2.53
C VAL A 584 21.07 1.82 -3.88
N LYS A 585 22.07 1.28 -4.59
CA LYS A 585 21.85 0.57 -5.87
C LYS A 585 21.03 -0.70 -5.66
N VAL A 586 21.38 -1.52 -4.67
CA VAL A 586 20.62 -2.74 -4.32
C VAL A 586 19.17 -2.39 -3.94
N LEU A 587 18.94 -1.28 -3.24
CA LEU A 587 17.60 -0.82 -2.91
C LEU A 587 16.82 -0.41 -4.18
N ALA A 588 17.44 0.31 -5.11
CA ALA A 588 16.80 0.75 -6.35
C ALA A 588 16.49 -0.40 -7.32
N ASP A 589 17.38 -1.40 -7.40
CA ASP A 589 17.25 -2.59 -8.26
C ASP A 589 16.41 -3.71 -7.60
N CYS A 590 15.76 -3.42 -6.47
CA CYS A 590 14.90 -4.35 -5.76
C CYS A 590 13.66 -4.73 -6.61
N PRO A 591 13.26 -6.02 -6.67
CA PRO A 591 12.07 -6.47 -7.40
C PRO A 591 10.75 -5.82 -6.96
N GLU A 592 10.66 -5.30 -5.71
CA GLU A 592 9.48 -4.55 -5.25
C GLU A 592 9.22 -3.28 -6.07
N TYR A 593 10.23 -2.75 -6.78
CA TYR A 593 10.14 -1.56 -7.61
C TYR A 593 9.82 -1.83 -9.09
N ASP A 594 9.62 -3.09 -9.47
CA ASP A 594 9.10 -3.47 -10.79
C ASP A 594 7.73 -2.82 -11.09
N GLU A 595 6.97 -2.47 -10.05
CA GLU A 595 5.66 -1.85 -10.16
C GLU A 595 5.69 -0.33 -10.36
N ILE A 596 6.86 0.32 -10.25
CA ILE A 596 6.97 1.77 -10.44
C ILE A 596 6.64 2.11 -11.90
N PRO A 597 5.61 2.95 -12.15
CA PRO A 597 5.19 3.23 -13.51
C PRO A 597 6.22 4.08 -14.25
N VAL A 598 6.59 3.68 -15.46
CA VAL A 598 7.35 4.51 -16.40
C VAL A 598 6.41 4.95 -17.52
N ARG A 599 6.01 6.22 -17.49
CA ARG A 599 5.01 6.78 -18.41
C ARG A 599 5.66 7.21 -19.72
N HIS A 600 4.84 7.43 -20.74
CA HIS A 600 5.28 7.90 -22.06
C HIS A 600 6.10 9.20 -21.94
N ASN A 601 7.27 9.25 -22.59
CA ASN A 601 8.29 10.32 -22.55
C ASN A 601 9.03 10.50 -21.21
N GLU A 602 8.79 9.67 -20.18
CA GLU A 602 9.57 9.76 -18.94
C GLU A 602 11.01 9.27 -19.12
N ASP A 603 11.33 8.53 -20.18
CA ASP A 603 12.70 8.18 -20.59
C ASP A 603 13.55 9.43 -20.84
N GLN A 604 12.97 10.45 -21.49
CA GLN A 604 13.64 11.73 -21.73
C GLN A 604 13.83 12.52 -20.43
N VAL A 605 12.83 12.48 -19.55
CA VAL A 605 12.89 13.13 -18.23
C VAL A 605 13.95 12.44 -17.35
N ASN A 606 14.02 11.11 -17.37
CA ASN A 606 15.04 10.35 -16.67
C ASN A 606 16.45 10.70 -17.16
N ALA A 607 16.65 10.83 -18.47
CA ALA A 607 17.93 11.28 -19.03
C ALA A 607 18.29 12.71 -18.60
N GLN A 608 17.30 13.62 -18.53
CA GLN A 608 17.51 14.98 -18.02
C GLN A 608 17.87 14.97 -16.52
N LEU A 609 17.15 14.19 -15.70
CA LEU A 609 17.41 14.04 -14.27
C LEU A 609 18.80 13.46 -14.02
N GLN A 610 19.22 12.47 -14.80
CA GLN A 610 20.57 11.90 -14.70
C GLN A 610 21.64 12.98 -14.87
N ASN A 611 21.50 13.85 -15.88
CA ASN A 611 22.43 14.94 -16.14
C ASN A 611 22.44 15.98 -15.01
N ILE A 612 21.26 16.33 -14.47
CA ILE A 612 21.14 17.29 -13.35
C ILE A 612 21.80 16.74 -12.09
N LEU A 613 21.54 15.47 -11.77
CA LEU A 613 22.06 14.80 -10.57
C LEU A 613 23.53 14.40 -10.71
N SER A 614 24.09 14.44 -11.93
CA SER A 614 25.46 14.02 -12.25
C SER A 614 25.78 12.62 -11.70
N CYS A 615 24.84 11.69 -11.85
CA CYS A 615 24.94 10.35 -11.28
C CYS A 615 25.41 9.30 -12.30
N ASP A 616 26.37 8.47 -11.88
CA ASP A 616 26.88 7.35 -12.67
C ASP A 616 25.94 6.15 -12.57
N LEU A 617 25.05 6.02 -13.56
CA LEU A 617 24.29 4.80 -13.78
C LEU A 617 25.22 3.69 -14.31
N SER A 618 24.86 2.45 -14.03
CA SER A 618 25.57 1.28 -14.58
C SER A 618 25.54 1.31 -16.12
N ALA A 619 26.63 0.89 -16.75
CA ALA A 619 26.70 0.85 -18.21
C ALA A 619 25.58 -0.04 -18.78
N GLY A 620 24.69 0.54 -19.59
CA GLY A 620 23.55 -0.17 -20.18
C GLY A 620 22.21 -0.02 -19.43
N SER A 621 22.13 0.78 -18.37
CA SER A 621 20.85 1.11 -17.72
C SER A 621 19.88 1.77 -18.69
N ALA A 622 18.73 1.15 -18.91
CA ALA A 622 17.72 1.64 -19.82
C ALA A 622 16.89 2.75 -19.15
N MET A 623 16.75 3.90 -19.80
CA MET A 623 16.01 5.06 -19.25
C MET A 623 14.51 4.81 -19.09
N ASN A 624 13.98 3.79 -19.75
CA ASN A 624 12.62 3.33 -19.61
C ASN A 624 12.44 2.27 -18.50
N SER A 625 13.50 1.96 -17.72
CA SER A 625 13.44 0.98 -16.64
C SER A 625 12.86 1.56 -15.34
N PRO A 626 11.92 0.86 -14.67
CA PRO A 626 11.42 1.22 -13.34
C PRO A 626 12.54 1.42 -12.31
N HIS A 627 13.57 0.56 -12.32
CA HIS A 627 14.70 0.64 -11.37
C HIS A 627 15.58 1.86 -11.60
N THR A 628 15.81 2.23 -12.87
CA THR A 628 16.54 3.47 -13.19
C THR A 628 15.78 4.69 -12.68
N LYS A 629 14.46 4.70 -12.87
CA LYS A 629 13.61 5.75 -12.29
C LYS A 629 13.66 5.74 -10.75
N ALA A 630 13.61 4.58 -10.11
CA ALA A 630 13.72 4.44 -8.65
C ALA A 630 15.04 5.03 -8.12
N PHE A 631 16.15 4.68 -8.76
CA PHE A 631 17.47 5.21 -8.42
C PHE A 631 17.50 6.74 -8.54
N LEU A 632 17.06 7.30 -9.68
CA LEU A 632 17.02 8.75 -9.88
C LEU A 632 16.13 9.47 -8.85
N MET A 633 15.00 8.87 -8.46
CA MET A 633 14.13 9.42 -7.42
C MET A 633 14.78 9.36 -6.02
N LEU A 634 15.52 8.30 -5.68
CA LEU A 634 16.30 8.24 -4.44
C LEU A 634 17.40 9.31 -4.43
N MET A 635 18.12 9.46 -5.54
CA MET A 635 19.15 10.49 -5.68
C MET A 635 18.54 11.89 -5.57
N ALA A 636 17.41 12.17 -6.22
CA ALA A 636 16.69 13.43 -6.09
C ALA A 636 16.22 13.70 -4.65
N HIS A 637 15.84 12.64 -3.91
CA HIS A 637 15.45 12.74 -2.50
C HIS A 637 16.61 13.24 -1.64
N PHE A 638 17.76 12.56 -1.70
CA PHE A 638 18.99 12.94 -0.98
C PHE A 638 19.57 14.28 -1.46
N THR A 639 19.34 14.54 -2.74
CA THR A 639 19.43 15.76 -3.54
C THR A 639 18.74 17.02 -3.03
N HIS A 640 17.59 16.82 -2.40
CA HIS A 640 16.58 17.87 -2.25
C HIS A 640 16.14 18.49 -3.58
N LEU A 641 16.26 17.74 -4.70
CA LEU A 641 15.83 18.21 -6.02
C LEU A 641 14.30 18.15 -6.10
N GLU A 642 13.67 19.28 -6.42
CA GLU A 642 12.23 19.31 -6.63
C GLU A 642 11.84 18.56 -7.91
N LEU A 643 10.97 17.57 -7.75
CA LEU A 643 10.47 16.74 -8.83
C LEU A 643 9.10 17.24 -9.31
N GLY A 644 8.79 17.01 -10.59
CA GLY A 644 7.46 17.23 -11.12
C GLY A 644 6.40 16.41 -10.37
N THR A 645 5.14 16.83 -10.41
CA THR A 645 4.02 16.24 -9.64
C THR A 645 3.85 14.73 -9.84
N ASP A 646 4.13 14.21 -11.03
CA ASP A 646 4.10 12.77 -11.33
C ASP A 646 5.22 12.02 -10.62
N PHE A 647 6.46 12.50 -10.73
CA PHE A 647 7.63 11.92 -10.06
C PHE A 647 7.56 12.05 -8.54
N ALA A 648 7.06 13.16 -8.00
CA ALA A 648 6.86 13.33 -6.57
C ALA A 648 5.85 12.31 -6.01
N SER A 649 4.76 12.05 -6.73
CA SER A 649 3.78 11.03 -6.37
C SER A 649 4.38 9.61 -6.40
N ASP A 650 5.24 9.32 -7.38
CA ASP A 650 5.90 8.02 -7.49
C ASP A 650 6.98 7.85 -6.41
N GLN A 651 7.73 8.92 -6.11
CA GLN A 651 8.73 8.96 -5.05
C GLN A 651 8.09 8.71 -3.67
N HIS A 652 6.96 9.35 -3.36
CA HIS A 652 6.19 9.07 -2.13
C HIS A 652 5.81 7.59 -2.04
N SER A 653 5.24 7.02 -3.10
CA SER A 653 4.84 5.61 -3.12
C SER A 653 6.03 4.65 -2.97
N MET A 654 7.21 5.02 -3.48
CA MET A 654 8.45 4.26 -3.32
C MET A 654 8.97 4.35 -1.87
N LEU A 655 9.08 5.57 -1.32
CA LEU A 655 9.55 5.82 0.05
C LEU A 655 8.69 5.10 1.10
N ASP A 656 7.39 4.98 0.84
CA ASP A 656 6.44 4.22 1.67
C ASP A 656 6.81 2.75 1.82
N GLN A 657 7.41 2.15 0.80
CA GLN A 657 7.82 0.75 0.77
C GLN A 657 9.26 0.54 1.23
N CYS A 658 10.14 1.55 1.08
CA CYS A 658 11.57 1.48 1.45
C CYS A 658 11.79 0.89 2.85
N ILE A 659 10.95 1.24 3.81
CA ILE A 659 11.18 0.90 5.22
C ILE A 659 11.07 -0.61 5.48
N ARG A 660 10.07 -1.30 4.92
CA ARG A 660 9.96 -2.77 5.08
C ARG A 660 11.13 -3.47 4.38
N ILE A 661 11.59 -2.92 3.26
CA ILE A 661 12.70 -3.45 2.47
C ILE A 661 14.02 -3.31 3.25
N ILE A 662 14.33 -2.12 3.78
CA ILE A 662 15.53 -1.85 4.58
C ILE A 662 15.57 -2.68 5.86
N ASN A 663 14.43 -2.85 6.53
CA ASN A 663 14.37 -3.71 7.70
C ASN A 663 14.69 -5.18 7.37
N ALA A 664 14.29 -5.67 6.19
CA ALA A 664 14.68 -6.99 5.72
C ALA A 664 16.18 -7.05 5.40
N MET A 665 16.76 -6.03 4.74
CA MET A 665 18.21 -5.94 4.50
C MET A 665 18.99 -5.96 5.82
N MET A 666 18.48 -5.26 6.84
CA MET A 666 19.06 -5.22 8.18
C MET A 666 19.05 -6.62 8.81
N ASP A 667 17.88 -7.25 8.89
CA ASP A 667 17.76 -8.57 9.51
C ASP A 667 18.57 -9.63 8.76
N MET A 668 18.69 -9.54 7.43
CA MET A 668 19.59 -10.41 6.64
C MET A 668 21.06 -10.19 7.00
N SER A 669 21.50 -8.95 7.14
CA SER A 669 22.89 -8.66 7.56
C SER A 669 23.17 -9.17 8.97
N LEU A 670 22.19 -9.08 9.89
CA LEU A 670 22.29 -9.59 11.25
C LEU A 670 22.34 -11.12 11.30
N LEU A 671 21.56 -11.81 10.46
CA LEU A 671 21.60 -13.27 10.35
C LEU A 671 22.97 -13.78 9.92
N GLN A 672 23.65 -13.05 9.03
CA GLN A 672 25.02 -13.35 8.59
C GLN A 672 26.10 -12.76 9.51
N LYS A 673 25.70 -12.05 10.57
CA LYS A 673 26.57 -11.33 11.52
C LYS A 673 27.47 -10.26 10.89
N TRP A 674 27.08 -9.62 9.80
CA TRP A 674 27.92 -8.62 9.12
C TRP A 674 27.82 -7.25 9.77
N LEU A 675 28.81 -6.87 10.59
CA LEU A 675 28.79 -5.62 11.35
C LEU A 675 28.80 -4.39 10.44
N SER A 676 29.74 -4.31 9.50
CA SER A 676 29.87 -3.16 8.61
C SER A 676 28.58 -2.94 7.81
N THR A 677 28.04 -4.00 7.20
CA THR A 677 26.77 -3.94 6.47
C THR A 677 25.61 -3.53 7.37
N SER A 678 25.48 -4.09 8.58
CA SER A 678 24.40 -3.72 9.50
C SER A 678 24.43 -2.23 9.85
N LEU A 679 25.60 -1.67 10.11
CA LEU A 679 25.76 -0.23 10.38
C LEU A 679 25.41 0.60 9.13
N SER A 680 25.91 0.21 7.94
CA SER A 680 25.61 0.91 6.68
C SER A 680 24.12 0.88 6.32
N VAL A 681 23.40 -0.21 6.63
CA VAL A 681 21.95 -0.30 6.45
C VAL A 681 21.20 0.66 7.38
N VAL A 682 21.64 0.81 8.64
CA VAL A 682 21.05 1.81 9.56
C VAL A 682 21.30 3.22 9.06
N ILE A 683 22.50 3.53 8.58
CA ILE A 683 22.81 4.85 7.97
C ILE A 683 21.93 5.10 6.74
N LEU A 684 21.77 4.11 5.86
CA LEU A 684 20.86 4.23 4.71
C LEU A 684 19.41 4.49 5.14
N MET A 685 18.95 3.86 6.22
CA MET A 685 17.63 4.12 6.78
C MET A 685 17.48 5.58 7.23
N GLN A 686 18.48 6.12 7.94
CA GLN A 686 18.50 7.52 8.37
C GLN A 686 18.53 8.48 7.17
N MET A 687 19.33 8.17 6.13
CA MET A 687 19.40 8.96 4.89
C MET A 687 18.04 9.07 4.20
N ILE A 688 17.28 7.97 4.14
CA ILE A 688 15.95 7.96 3.54
C ILE A 688 14.94 8.74 4.37
N ILE A 689 14.98 8.60 5.69
CA ILE A 689 14.00 9.28 6.57
C ILE A 689 14.27 10.78 6.63
N GLN A 690 15.53 11.22 6.65
CA GLN A 690 15.87 12.64 6.66
C GLN A 690 16.01 13.25 5.26
N GLY A 691 16.10 12.41 4.23
CA GLY A 691 16.24 12.83 2.84
C GLY A 691 17.56 13.53 2.54
N THR A 692 18.66 13.12 3.16
CA THR A 692 19.99 13.74 2.96
C THR A 692 21.09 12.68 2.91
N TRP A 693 22.24 13.03 2.33
CA TRP A 693 23.42 12.17 2.34
C TRP A 693 24.07 12.12 3.73
N HIS A 694 24.59 10.95 4.10
CA HIS A 694 25.33 10.78 5.36
C HIS A 694 26.65 11.59 5.41
N LEU A 695 27.19 11.97 4.25
CA LEU A 695 28.38 12.83 4.13
C LEU A 695 28.06 14.31 4.34
N ASN A 696 26.79 14.71 4.23
CA ASN A 696 26.37 16.08 4.45
C ASN A 696 26.46 16.42 5.94
N HIS A 697 26.71 17.69 6.23
CA HIS A 697 26.77 18.15 7.61
C HIS A 697 25.42 17.93 8.33
N PRO A 698 25.35 17.26 9.51
CA PRO A 698 24.09 16.89 10.17
C PRO A 698 23.13 18.06 10.46
N LEU A 699 23.68 19.26 10.67
CA LEU A 699 22.89 20.47 10.90
C LEU A 699 22.09 20.96 9.67
N LEU A 700 22.38 20.48 8.46
CA LEU A 700 21.60 20.83 7.26
C LEU A 700 20.16 20.28 7.28
N ILE A 701 19.88 19.34 8.19
CA ILE A 701 18.54 18.80 8.40
C ILE A 701 17.64 19.81 9.12
N ILE A 702 18.23 20.75 9.88
CA ILE A 702 17.48 21.77 10.62
C ILE A 702 16.87 22.76 9.62
N PRO A 703 15.59 23.16 9.79
CA PRO A 703 14.96 24.14 8.91
C PRO A 703 15.81 25.41 8.74
N HIS A 704 15.93 25.87 7.49
CA HIS A 704 16.63 27.11 7.11
C HIS A 704 18.16 27.11 7.32
N PHE A 705 18.75 25.99 7.75
CA PHE A 705 20.19 25.88 7.89
C PHE A 705 20.85 25.66 6.52
N THR A 706 21.79 26.54 6.20
CA THR A 706 22.67 26.44 5.03
C THR A 706 24.11 26.26 5.48
N GLU A 707 24.97 25.77 4.60
CA GLU A 707 26.41 25.60 4.89
C GLU A 707 27.05 26.91 5.39
N GLY A 708 26.69 28.04 4.75
CA GLY A 708 27.14 29.37 5.16
C GLY A 708 26.67 29.79 6.55
N LEU A 709 25.49 29.35 6.99
CA LEU A 709 25.00 29.58 8.35
C LEU A 709 25.74 28.71 9.36
N ILE A 710 25.95 27.43 9.05
CA ILE A 710 26.66 26.48 9.91
C ILE A 710 28.07 27.00 10.23
N HIS A 711 28.79 27.49 9.21
CA HIS A 711 30.12 28.08 9.38
C HIS A 711 30.12 29.35 10.27
N LYS A 712 29.00 30.08 10.35
CA LYS A 712 28.90 31.29 11.19
C LYS A 712 28.49 30.97 12.63
N ILE A 713 27.70 29.92 12.85
CA ILE A 713 27.16 29.55 14.18
C ILE A 713 28.14 28.65 14.94
N GLY A 714 28.80 27.71 14.27
CA GLY A 714 29.60 26.66 14.90
C GLY A 714 30.99 26.48 14.30
N HIS A 715 31.77 25.59 14.90
CA HIS A 715 32.93 24.98 14.23
C HIS A 715 32.42 23.93 13.22
N TYR A 716 33.22 23.60 12.21
CA TYR A 716 32.85 22.65 11.15
C TYR A 716 32.47 21.26 11.69
N ASP A 717 32.94 20.89 12.90
CA ASP A 717 32.65 19.61 13.54
C ASP A 717 31.43 19.65 14.49
N SER A 718 30.61 20.71 14.44
CA SER A 718 29.50 20.88 15.38
C SER A 718 28.32 19.95 15.06
N THR A 719 28.07 18.95 15.90
CA THR A 719 26.88 18.10 15.82
C THR A 719 25.67 18.72 16.52
N ILE A 720 24.49 18.11 16.36
CA ILE A 720 23.23 18.60 16.99
C ILE A 720 23.35 18.68 18.52
N PRO A 721 23.86 17.66 19.25
CA PRO A 721 24.04 17.75 20.70
C PRO A 721 25.00 18.89 21.11
N LEU A 722 26.08 19.10 20.35
CA LEU A 722 27.03 20.18 20.63
C LEU A 722 26.40 21.56 20.43
N LEU A 723 25.59 21.72 19.38
CA LEU A 723 24.87 22.97 19.14
C LEU A 723 23.82 23.24 20.21
N LYS A 724 23.06 22.22 20.64
CA LYS A 724 22.07 22.35 21.73
C LYS A 724 22.72 22.80 23.04
N ASN A 725 23.86 22.18 23.39
CA ASN A 725 24.62 22.56 24.58
C ASN A 725 25.12 24.01 24.48
N LYS A 726 25.71 24.40 23.33
CA LYS A 726 26.19 25.77 23.09
C LYS A 726 25.07 26.81 23.23
N LEU A 727 23.88 26.50 22.72
CA LEU A 727 22.71 27.38 22.79
C LEU A 727 21.97 27.32 24.14
N GLY A 728 22.40 26.44 25.06
CA GLY A 728 21.77 26.24 26.37
C GLY A 728 20.37 25.64 26.29
N LEU A 729 20.06 24.91 25.21
CA LEU A 729 18.72 24.35 24.95
C LEU A 729 18.42 23.08 25.75
N ASP A 730 19.42 22.50 26.42
CA ASP A 730 19.27 21.32 27.27
C ASP A 730 18.74 21.66 28.68
N GLN A 731 18.51 22.94 28.99
CA GLN A 731 18.04 23.42 30.29
C GLN A 731 16.52 23.36 30.42
N ARG A 732 16.01 23.10 31.64
CA ARG A 732 14.57 23.06 31.94
C ARG A 732 13.83 24.40 31.77
N PHE A 733 14.55 25.54 31.74
CA PHE A 733 13.95 26.88 31.57
C PHE A 733 13.80 27.26 30.08
N VAL A 734 12.82 26.65 29.41
CA VAL A 734 12.64 26.65 27.95
C VAL A 734 12.52 28.06 27.35
N GLU A 735 11.70 28.95 27.93
CA GLU A 735 11.38 30.23 27.28
C GLU A 735 12.56 31.20 27.24
N LYS A 736 13.38 31.24 28.30
CA LYS A 736 14.55 32.12 28.36
C LYS A 736 15.67 31.60 27.45
N ALA A 737 15.91 30.29 27.48
CA ALA A 737 16.87 29.62 26.60
C ALA A 737 16.48 29.77 25.13
N LYS A 738 15.21 29.57 24.78
CA LYS A 738 14.68 29.78 23.42
C LYS A 738 14.92 31.20 22.92
N LYS A 739 14.55 32.22 23.72
CA LYS A 739 14.79 33.64 23.36
C LYS A 739 16.27 34.00 23.23
N GLN A 740 17.15 33.32 23.97
CA GLN A 740 18.60 33.52 23.87
C GLN A 740 19.17 32.85 22.61
N ALA A 741 18.76 31.61 22.34
CA ALA A 741 19.16 30.86 21.15
C ALA A 741 18.72 31.56 19.85
N ILE A 742 17.47 32.07 19.80
CA ILE A 742 16.99 32.85 18.65
C ILE A 742 17.87 34.10 18.45
N ARG A 743 18.19 34.82 19.54
CA ARG A 743 19.08 36.00 19.46
C ARG A 743 20.49 35.65 18.99
N GLU A 744 21.05 34.54 19.45
CA GLU A 744 22.35 34.04 19.00
C GLU A 744 22.36 33.73 17.51
N ILE A 745 21.34 33.02 17.01
CA ILE A 745 21.22 32.68 15.58
C ILE A 745 21.01 33.95 14.75
N LEU A 746 20.17 34.88 15.20
CA LEU A 746 19.93 36.17 14.52
C LEU A 746 21.18 37.04 14.39
N ARG A 747 22.17 36.92 15.30
CA ARG A 747 23.44 37.66 15.19
C ARG A 747 24.21 37.34 13.91
N THR A 748 23.97 36.17 13.31
CA THR A 748 24.60 35.78 12.03
C THR A 748 24.04 36.54 10.82
N LYS A 749 22.92 37.27 10.98
CA LYS A 749 22.21 38.06 9.95
C LYS A 749 21.86 37.27 8.67
N SER A 750 21.77 35.95 8.76
CA SER A 750 21.56 35.09 7.58
C SER A 750 20.13 34.60 7.45
N ILE A 751 19.35 34.62 8.53
CA ILE A 751 17.93 34.21 8.56
C ILE A 751 17.10 35.20 9.38
N ASN A 752 15.79 35.23 9.16
CA ASN A 752 14.85 36.11 9.88
C ASN A 752 14.38 35.52 11.22
N GLU A 753 13.65 36.31 12.02
CA GLU A 753 13.22 35.88 13.37
C GLU A 753 12.27 34.69 13.35
N ARG A 754 11.42 34.58 12.32
CA ARG A 754 10.51 33.44 12.16
C ARG A 754 11.29 32.17 11.85
N GLU A 755 12.21 32.22 10.89
CA GLU A 755 13.07 31.09 10.50
C GLU A 755 13.94 30.64 11.67
N ALA A 756 14.50 31.58 12.43
CA ALA A 756 15.28 31.27 13.63
C ALA A 756 14.41 30.60 14.72
N ALA A 757 13.15 31.03 14.87
CA ALA A 757 12.23 30.38 15.81
C ALA A 757 11.89 28.95 15.37
N GLU A 758 11.59 28.73 14.09
CA GLU A 758 11.31 27.40 13.53
C GLU A 758 12.52 26.45 13.69
N ALA A 759 13.74 26.94 13.46
CA ALA A 759 14.96 26.16 13.65
C ALA A 759 15.21 25.79 15.13
N VAL A 760 15.01 26.73 16.05
CA VAL A 760 15.15 26.48 17.50
C VAL A 760 14.07 25.52 18.00
N ASP A 761 12.85 25.61 17.47
CA ASP A 761 11.78 24.66 17.80
C ASP A 761 12.09 23.24 17.33
N ALA A 762 12.66 23.07 16.13
CA ALA A 762 13.16 21.77 15.68
C ALA A 762 14.28 21.22 16.59
N LEU A 763 15.25 22.06 16.98
CA LEU A 763 16.34 21.69 17.88
C LEU A 763 15.86 21.27 19.28
N LEU A 764 14.85 21.96 19.81
CA LEU A 764 14.28 21.65 21.13
C LEU A 764 13.66 20.26 21.17
N LYS A 765 12.99 19.86 20.08
CA LYS A 765 12.35 18.54 19.93
C LYS A 765 13.32 17.40 19.61
N TRP A 766 14.56 17.73 19.25
CA TRP A 766 15.54 16.71 18.86
C TRP A 766 15.91 15.77 20.01
N PRO A 767 15.77 14.44 19.87
CA PRO A 767 16.03 13.50 20.93
C PRO A 767 17.54 13.33 21.14
N VAL A 768 18.04 13.74 22.30
CA VAL A 768 19.44 13.53 22.69
C VAL A 768 19.48 12.58 23.87
N LEU A 769 20.21 11.47 23.73
CA LEU A 769 20.42 10.51 24.80
C LEU A 769 21.74 10.81 25.52
N GLN A 770 21.72 10.79 26.84
CA GLN A 770 22.92 10.81 27.66
C GLN A 770 23.14 9.46 28.34
N PRO A 771 24.32 8.85 28.18
CA PRO A 771 24.69 7.67 28.95
C PRO A 771 24.83 8.04 30.44
N ARG A 772 24.35 7.16 31.32
CA ARG A 772 24.48 7.32 32.78
C ARG A 772 25.34 6.25 33.41
N ASN A 773 25.12 5.00 33.04
CA ASN A 773 25.80 3.86 33.66
C ASN A 773 25.85 2.67 32.70
N CYS A 774 26.96 1.95 32.69
CA CYS A 774 27.14 0.72 31.94
C CYS A 774 27.64 -0.39 32.88
N ILE A 775 26.95 -1.53 32.89
CA ILE A 775 27.27 -2.68 33.73
C ILE A 775 27.35 -3.92 32.83
N LEU A 776 28.41 -4.71 32.98
CA LEU A 776 28.54 -6.03 32.36
C LEU A 776 28.36 -7.10 33.43
N SER A 777 27.41 -8.00 33.24
CA SER A 777 27.09 -9.03 34.24
C SER A 777 26.99 -10.42 33.64
N SER A 778 27.40 -11.42 34.41
CA SER A 778 27.13 -12.85 34.17
C SER A 778 26.33 -13.41 35.34
N ALA A 779 26.04 -14.72 35.33
CA ALA A 779 25.36 -15.38 36.45
C ALA A 779 26.14 -15.29 37.78
N THR A 780 27.46 -15.08 37.75
CA THR A 780 28.33 -15.13 38.93
C THR A 780 29.11 -13.85 39.20
N GLU A 781 29.27 -12.98 38.19
CA GLU A 781 30.16 -11.82 38.24
C GLU A 781 29.45 -10.58 37.71
N THR A 782 29.73 -9.40 38.29
CA THR A 782 29.22 -8.11 37.81
C THR A 782 30.37 -7.11 37.80
N PHE A 783 30.51 -6.41 36.68
CA PHE A 783 31.57 -5.45 36.42
C PHE A 783 30.93 -4.11 36.08
N GLN A 784 31.40 -3.04 36.73
CA GLN A 784 31.05 -1.68 36.34
C GLN A 784 31.99 -1.24 35.23
N ILE A 785 31.44 -0.87 34.08
CA ILE A 785 32.21 -0.46 32.91
C ILE A 785 32.38 1.04 32.95
N ASP A 786 33.63 1.50 32.95
CA ASP A 786 33.91 2.88 32.59
C ASP A 786 33.91 2.97 31.06
N TYR A 787 32.81 3.51 30.53
CA TYR A 787 32.53 3.60 29.09
C TYR A 787 33.17 4.83 28.44
N LEU A 788 33.92 5.65 29.20
CA LEU A 788 34.63 6.85 28.72
C LEU A 788 36.16 6.67 28.76
N GLN A 789 36.65 5.43 28.95
CA GLN A 789 38.08 5.15 29.01
C GLN A 789 38.80 5.52 27.71
N ASP A 790 40.01 6.09 27.85
CA ASP A 790 40.91 6.35 26.73
C ASP A 790 41.41 5.04 26.10
N GLU A 791 41.42 4.99 24.76
CA GLU A 791 41.87 3.81 24.00
C GLU A 791 43.32 3.39 24.30
N VAL A 792 44.17 4.36 24.66
CA VAL A 792 45.61 4.14 24.88
C VAL A 792 45.90 3.44 26.21
N ASN A 793 45.11 3.71 27.26
CA ASN A 793 45.31 3.22 28.62
C ASN A 793 44.05 2.50 29.15
N ALA A 794 43.40 1.72 28.28
CA ALA A 794 42.16 1.04 28.63
C ALA A 794 42.38 -0.13 29.61
N ASP A 795 41.50 -0.23 30.61
CA ASP A 795 41.50 -1.31 31.60
C ASP A 795 40.69 -2.50 31.07
N TYR A 796 41.38 -3.61 30.81
CA TYR A 796 40.76 -4.83 30.31
C TYR A 796 40.13 -5.66 31.43
N ILE A 797 38.84 -5.95 31.28
CA ILE A 797 38.08 -6.74 32.24
C ILE A 797 38.20 -8.21 31.91
N LYS A 798 38.57 -9.04 32.89
CA LYS A 798 38.69 -10.48 32.70
C LYS A 798 37.31 -11.14 32.61
N VAL A 799 37.01 -11.75 31.48
CA VAL A 799 35.73 -12.42 31.21
C VAL A 799 35.97 -13.86 30.73
N LYS A 800 35.02 -14.76 31.00
CA LYS A 800 35.19 -16.19 30.69
C LYS A 800 34.78 -16.51 29.25
N SER A 801 35.63 -17.27 28.56
CA SER A 801 35.36 -17.80 27.22
C SER A 801 34.06 -18.60 27.16
N SER A 802 33.29 -18.42 26.08
CA SER A 802 31.99 -19.09 25.83
C SER A 802 30.91 -18.87 26.90
N ALA A 803 31.12 -18.00 27.88
CA ALA A 803 30.11 -17.65 28.87
C ALA A 803 29.17 -16.56 28.33
N ARG A 804 27.92 -16.57 28.79
CA ARG A 804 26.92 -15.57 28.43
C ARG A 804 27.04 -14.38 29.37
N TYR A 805 27.24 -13.21 28.80
CA TYR A 805 27.27 -11.95 29.52
C TYR A 805 26.11 -11.05 29.05
N THR A 806 25.70 -10.15 29.93
CA THR A 806 24.64 -9.18 29.71
C THR A 806 25.15 -7.79 30.02
N VAL A 807 25.12 -6.93 28.99
CA VAL A 807 25.37 -5.49 29.10
C VAL A 807 24.07 -4.80 29.45
N LEU A 808 24.08 -4.07 30.57
CA LEU A 808 23.01 -3.19 31.02
C LEU A 808 23.51 -1.74 30.92
N PHE A 809 23.02 -1.02 29.92
CA PHE A 809 23.37 0.37 29.68
C PHE A 809 22.17 1.27 29.96
N THR A 810 22.29 2.19 30.90
CA THR A 810 21.26 3.17 31.25
C THR A 810 21.46 4.45 30.46
N PHE A 811 20.44 4.83 29.68
CA PHE A 811 20.37 6.09 28.97
C PHE A 811 19.25 6.96 29.54
N GLU A 812 19.43 8.26 29.49
CA GLU A 812 18.43 9.26 29.85
C GLU A 812 18.22 10.21 28.66
N SER A 813 16.96 10.43 28.30
CA SER A 813 16.60 11.47 27.32
C SER A 813 16.80 12.84 27.96
N ILE A 814 17.56 13.73 27.32
CA ILE A 814 17.76 15.11 27.81
C ILE A 814 16.94 16.09 26.98
N GLY A 815 16.36 17.06 27.67
CA GLY A 815 15.77 18.24 27.08
C GLY A 815 14.37 18.49 27.62
N PRO A 816 13.78 19.64 27.30
CA PRO A 816 12.46 20.01 27.81
C PRO A 816 11.30 19.21 27.21
N TYR A 817 11.53 18.55 26.08
CA TYR A 817 10.56 17.69 25.39
C TYR A 817 10.93 16.21 25.48
N GLU A 818 11.53 15.77 26.60
CA GLU A 818 11.96 14.38 26.83
C GLU A 818 10.81 13.34 26.76
N SER A 819 9.56 13.79 26.84
CA SER A 819 8.35 12.96 26.71
C SER A 819 7.78 12.92 25.29
N GLU A 820 8.23 13.79 24.38
CA GLU A 820 7.80 13.81 22.98
C GLU A 820 8.53 12.71 22.21
N THR A 821 7.78 11.78 21.63
CA THR A 821 8.37 10.61 20.95
C THR A 821 8.39 10.73 19.44
N ASP A 822 7.77 11.76 18.89
CA ASP A 822 7.55 11.89 17.45
C ASP A 822 8.83 12.42 16.78
N ALA A 823 9.19 11.81 15.67
CA ALA A 823 10.39 12.16 14.93
C ALA A 823 10.11 13.33 13.98
N PHE A 824 10.99 14.32 13.99
CA PHE A 824 11.00 15.41 13.03
C PHE A 824 11.60 14.93 11.71
N CYS A 825 10.73 14.60 10.75
CA CYS A 825 11.09 14.07 9.44
C CYS A 825 10.36 14.85 8.33
N PRO A 826 10.75 16.11 8.05
CA PRO A 826 9.98 17.01 7.16
C PRO A 826 9.93 16.54 5.70
N ARG A 827 10.78 15.59 5.31
CA ARG A 827 10.90 15.05 3.95
C ARG A 827 10.40 13.62 3.83
N PHE A 828 9.81 13.06 4.88
CA PHE A 828 9.28 11.70 4.88
C PHE A 828 7.80 11.75 5.26
N ASP A 829 6.95 11.22 4.37
CA ASP A 829 5.51 11.49 4.43
C ASP A 829 4.80 10.78 5.60
N LYS A 830 5.40 9.72 6.14
CA LYS A 830 4.83 8.96 7.25
C LYS A 830 5.34 9.46 8.59
N GLU A 831 4.39 9.66 9.51
CA GLU A 831 4.70 9.91 10.91
C GLU A 831 5.56 8.77 11.49
N ARG A 832 6.61 9.15 12.20
CA ARG A 832 7.56 8.24 12.82
C ARG A 832 7.75 8.60 14.27
N LYS A 833 8.11 7.60 15.06
CA LYS A 833 8.60 7.81 16.42
C LYS A 833 10.11 7.65 16.43
N ALA A 834 10.80 8.45 17.23
CA ALA A 834 12.25 8.43 17.39
C ALA A 834 12.70 7.15 18.13
N GLY A 835 12.99 6.11 17.36
CA GLY A 835 13.52 4.85 17.86
C GLY A 835 15.04 4.80 17.79
N TRP A 836 15.58 3.73 18.38
CA TRP A 836 17.02 3.47 18.41
C TRP A 836 17.30 2.00 18.14
N ILE A 837 18.49 1.72 17.63
CA ILE A 837 19.02 0.40 17.39
C ILE A 837 20.34 0.31 18.13
N ALA A 838 20.43 -0.61 19.08
CA ALA A 838 21.69 -0.92 19.75
C ALA A 838 22.30 -2.19 19.14
N ILE A 839 23.54 -2.08 18.67
CA ILE A 839 24.32 -3.17 18.07
C ILE A 839 25.60 -3.34 18.88
N ILE A 840 25.88 -4.54 19.34
CA ILE A 840 27.18 -4.92 19.88
C ILE A 840 27.88 -5.77 18.83
N GLY A 841 29.08 -5.36 18.43
CA GLY A 841 29.92 -6.11 17.52
C GLY A 841 31.39 -5.92 17.85
N GLU A 842 32.23 -6.63 17.10
CA GLU A 842 33.69 -6.53 17.21
C GLU A 842 34.23 -6.00 15.88
N LYS A 843 34.91 -4.85 15.94
CA LYS A 843 35.40 -4.16 14.73
C LYS A 843 36.46 -4.98 13.99
N ASP A 844 37.33 -5.67 14.73
CA ASP A 844 38.46 -6.43 14.17
C ASP A 844 37.99 -7.66 13.39
N THR A 845 36.95 -8.35 13.87
CA THR A 845 36.37 -9.52 13.19
C THR A 845 35.28 -9.14 12.21
N GLY A 846 34.69 -7.96 12.36
CA GLY A 846 33.53 -7.52 11.58
C GLY A 846 32.25 -8.26 11.94
N GLU A 847 32.20 -8.95 13.09
CA GLU A 847 31.04 -9.74 13.52
C GLU A 847 30.07 -8.96 14.41
N VAL A 848 28.76 -9.12 14.17
CA VAL A 848 27.71 -8.72 15.10
C VAL A 848 27.48 -9.81 16.14
N LEU A 849 27.50 -9.43 17.41
CA LEU A 849 27.25 -10.31 18.55
C LEU A 849 25.81 -10.21 19.06
N CYS A 850 25.25 -9.00 19.06
CA CYS A 850 23.89 -8.75 19.53
C CYS A 850 23.30 -7.50 18.86
N CYS A 851 22.00 -7.53 18.58
CA CYS A 851 21.26 -6.36 18.13
C CYS A 851 19.93 -6.28 18.88
N LYS A 852 19.50 -5.07 19.24
CA LYS A 852 18.20 -4.82 19.84
C LYS A 852 17.60 -3.51 19.34
N ARG A 853 16.39 -3.59 18.81
CA ARG A 853 15.57 -2.41 18.52
C ARG A 853 14.95 -1.87 19.80
N ILE A 854 14.99 -0.56 19.97
CA ILE A 854 14.61 0.14 21.19
C ILE A 854 13.51 1.13 20.81
N LEU A 855 12.33 0.94 21.40
CA LEU A 855 11.26 1.91 21.35
C LEU A 855 11.71 3.25 21.94
N PRO A 856 11.09 4.38 21.54
CA PRO A 856 11.39 5.70 22.05
C PRO A 856 11.65 5.73 23.57
N ILE A 857 12.68 6.45 23.96
CA ILE A 857 13.14 6.55 25.35
C ILE A 857 12.53 7.81 25.95
N VAL A 858 11.69 7.64 26.97
CA VAL A 858 11.13 8.73 27.78
C VAL A 858 11.75 8.66 29.16
N GLY A 859 12.37 9.76 29.60
CA GLY A 859 13.14 9.80 30.85
C GLY A 859 14.33 8.84 30.81
N SER A 860 14.51 8.04 31.86
CA SER A 860 15.60 7.06 31.96
C SER A 860 15.16 5.63 31.61
N LYS A 861 15.92 4.95 30.75
CA LYS A 861 15.66 3.57 30.33
C LYS A 861 16.94 2.74 30.35
N LYS A 862 16.81 1.50 30.84
CA LYS A 862 17.87 0.50 30.83
C LYS A 862 17.78 -0.33 29.56
N ILE A 863 18.80 -0.29 28.73
CA ILE A 863 18.98 -1.13 27.55
C ILE A 863 19.74 -2.38 28.00
N ILE A 864 19.17 -3.54 27.72
CA ILE A 864 19.71 -4.84 28.12
C ILE A 864 20.01 -5.65 26.85
N LEU A 865 21.28 -6.02 26.68
CA LEU A 865 21.80 -6.79 25.56
C LEU A 865 22.58 -7.98 26.11
N SER A 866 22.27 -9.19 25.66
CA SER A 866 22.95 -10.41 26.11
C SER A 866 23.60 -11.11 24.93
N PHE A 867 24.87 -11.47 25.08
CA PHE A 867 25.65 -12.18 24.06
C PHE A 867 26.60 -13.20 24.69
N GLN A 868 27.11 -14.10 23.86
CA GLN A 868 28.09 -15.10 24.26
C GLN A 868 29.49 -14.60 23.92
N MET A 869 30.42 -14.71 24.86
CA MET A 869 31.82 -14.37 24.60
C MET A 869 32.44 -15.36 23.61
N PRO A 870 33.31 -14.90 22.69
CA PRO A 870 33.96 -15.77 21.72
C PRO A 870 34.85 -16.81 22.40
N ARG A 871 35.21 -17.85 21.63
CA ARG A 871 36.08 -18.94 22.11
C ARG A 871 37.54 -18.53 22.17
N GLN A 872 37.95 -17.65 21.26
CA GLN A 872 39.30 -17.15 21.17
C GLN A 872 39.67 -16.43 22.47
N LEU A 873 40.85 -16.78 23.00
CA LEU A 873 41.38 -16.21 24.23
C LEU A 873 42.21 -14.96 23.92
N GLY A 874 42.33 -14.07 24.91
CA GLY A 874 43.12 -12.86 24.82
C GLY A 874 42.27 -11.59 24.80
N ARG A 875 42.87 -10.50 24.32
CA ARG A 875 42.25 -9.17 24.35
C ARG A 875 41.29 -9.00 23.17
N HIS A 876 40.08 -8.58 23.49
CA HIS A 876 39.02 -8.27 22.54
C HIS A 876 38.42 -6.89 22.86
N ILE A 877 38.11 -6.14 21.81
CA ILE A 877 37.43 -4.85 21.92
C ILE A 877 36.05 -4.99 21.32
N PHE A 878 35.04 -5.05 22.18
CA PHE A 878 33.64 -5.03 21.73
C PHE A 878 33.15 -3.60 21.69
N THR A 879 32.46 -3.23 20.62
CA THR A 879 31.91 -1.89 20.46
C THR A 879 30.38 -1.96 20.51
N MET A 880 29.78 -1.15 21.37
CA MET A 880 28.35 -0.91 21.40
C MET A 880 28.02 0.36 20.62
N PHE A 881 27.33 0.19 19.50
CA PHE A 881 26.75 1.25 18.70
C PHE A 881 25.31 1.48 19.13
N VAL A 882 24.95 2.72 19.43
CA VAL A 882 23.59 3.16 19.73
C VAL A 882 23.19 4.15 18.67
N MET A 883 22.47 3.68 17.66
CA MET A 883 22.15 4.44 16.46
C MET A 883 20.68 4.82 16.44
N SER A 884 20.35 6.02 15.99
CA SER A 884 18.96 6.40 15.76
C SER A 884 18.43 5.67 14.54
N ASP A 885 17.15 5.27 14.58
CA ASP A 885 16.50 4.73 13.39
C ASP A 885 15.97 5.81 12.44
N SER A 886 16.05 7.09 12.84
CA SER A 886 15.36 8.20 12.16
C SER A 886 16.26 9.42 11.92
N TYR A 887 17.36 9.60 12.64
CA TYR A 887 18.17 10.82 12.60
C TYR A 887 19.64 10.54 12.30
N ILE A 888 20.29 11.48 11.63
CA ILE A 888 21.74 11.47 11.37
C ILE A 888 22.44 12.37 12.39
N GLY A 889 23.64 11.98 12.83
CA GLY A 889 24.54 12.82 13.63
C GLY A 889 24.26 12.82 15.14
N ILE A 890 23.44 11.88 15.63
CA ILE A 890 23.21 11.64 17.06
C ILE A 890 23.59 10.22 17.51
N ASP A 891 24.21 9.45 16.61
CA ASP A 891 24.65 8.09 16.89
C ASP A 891 25.84 8.10 17.85
N GLN A 892 25.89 7.10 18.73
CA GLN A 892 26.87 7.01 19.80
C GLN A 892 27.61 5.68 19.73
N GLU A 893 28.88 5.70 20.09
CA GLU A 893 29.76 4.53 20.10
C GLU A 893 30.46 4.42 21.45
N TYR A 894 30.48 3.20 22.02
CA TYR A 894 31.15 2.90 23.29
C TYR A 894 31.95 1.60 23.21
N ASN A 895 33.24 1.66 23.52
CA ASN A 895 34.12 0.48 23.55
C ASN A 895 34.08 -0.23 24.91
N LEU A 896 34.12 -1.57 24.88
CA LEU A 896 34.21 -2.46 26.01
C LEU A 896 35.47 -3.32 25.86
N TYR A 897 36.45 -3.08 26.71
CA TYR A 897 37.75 -3.76 26.69
C TYR A 897 37.69 -5.03 27.55
N CYS A 898 37.77 -6.19 26.92
CA CYS A 898 37.63 -7.49 27.57
C CYS A 898 38.87 -8.36 27.34
N ASP A 899 39.39 -8.97 28.40
CA ASP A 899 40.43 -10.01 28.33
C ASP A 899 39.78 -11.37 28.57
N ILE A 900 39.65 -12.16 27.51
CA ILE A 900 38.94 -13.43 27.53
C ILE A 900 39.88 -14.51 28.05
N VAL A 901 39.53 -15.05 29.21
CA VAL A 901 40.25 -16.11 29.90
C VAL A 901 39.50 -17.44 29.81
N GLU A 902 40.24 -18.54 29.97
CA GLU A 902 39.69 -19.88 29.90
C GLU A 902 38.63 -20.11 30.99
N LYS A 903 37.55 -20.81 30.62
CA LYS A 903 36.49 -21.15 31.57
C LYS A 903 36.97 -22.30 32.45
N THR A 904 37.45 -22.00 33.65
CA THR A 904 37.83 -23.03 34.62
C THR A 904 36.58 -23.80 35.09
N TRP A 905 36.55 -25.10 34.79
CA TRP A 905 35.55 -26.01 35.35
C TRP A 905 36.05 -26.42 36.73
N ASN A 906 35.51 -25.81 37.79
CA ASN A 906 35.63 -26.40 39.11
C ASN A 906 34.71 -27.63 39.13
N TYR A 907 35.31 -28.83 39.05
CA TYR A 907 34.64 -30.11 39.25
C TYR A 907 34.11 -30.25 40.68
#